data_AF-A0A6J5ZTD3-F1
#
_entry.id   AF-A0A6J5ZTD3-F1
#
_cell.length_a   1.000
_cell.length_b   1.000
_cell.length_c   1.000
_cell.angle_alpha   90.00
_cell.angle_beta   90.00
_cell.angle_gamma   90.00
#
_symmetry.space_group_name_H-M   'P 1'
#
loop_
_entity.id
_entity.type
_entity.pdbx_description
1 polymer ?
#
loop_
_entity_poly.entity_id
_entity_poly.type
_entity_poly.pdbx_seq_one_letter_code
_entity_poly.pdbx_strand_id
1 'polypeptide(L)'
;MTASVTVLSKIKPPLRWEPKEGVFTDEFLRSKSKDPNGPSYEDLTVGDDSVLREAQRILGRCLPPTDAAGAETGLVVGYVQSGKTMSFETVISLARDNGYGMVIVFAGTKTNLREQSEDRLKKDLGIDEGDNWYHFSNPTKSSSGQMDDKLEAWQKRPTVKKAVLVTVLKQVDHLDNLAAVLKKLSLDKVPVLVIDDESDQAGLNNKAAKIRAQRAAANARSSTYDRICVVRDQLPHHSYLQYTATPQANLLLAQTDLLNPSFAELVTPGSAYTGGLAFFSDDRPLIVEIPAREVPGRTTVVNSAPKSLLSALRFYLLVCAQHAITKVRGKDRNRSMMVHPAMQTQSHKVYKAWMDKSIKTLTSYVEKQYAKLPAEVESRFLPEYNSLKQTYPDIRPLPELIESMLNDVFGEMNCVEVNGTPDAQKKVDWRATPYWILVGGAKLDRGYTVEGLTTTYMPRPLGNTPAADTLQQRARFFGYKRPYLGLCRVFLQTDIEDAFVEYVEHEEFVRDALVKNRGKPLRSWRRDFILDSLFRPTRPDIIGIGARRISVKDWMVPDALQRDDGARQRNQDLLAKLEKQWGATYGPGMTTAELPDFKGVQTIAPTLLLNPVPLAVVLEEFFLQLEVRDATDAEQHSAILIGLAELLRKEGGLLVDVFLINGLVAQYRTRDAGRGFPAGHPNAPINEYFSQSAGVVNDKSYYSTTRIGLQLRRLNLGTKARDPSSADMHGVTWFALHVPRALSQDLHIEGRR
;
A
#
# COMPACT_ATOMS: atom_id res chain seq x y z
N MET A 1 -31.26 -18.79 -3.21
CA MET A 1 -30.05 -19.59 -2.89
C MET A 1 -29.44 -20.35 -4.08
N THR A 2 -30.15 -20.68 -5.16
CA THR A 2 -29.58 -21.41 -6.33
C THR A 2 -28.58 -20.61 -7.17
N ALA A 3 -28.81 -19.31 -7.38
CA ALA A 3 -27.86 -18.43 -8.07
C ALA A 3 -26.52 -18.28 -7.31
N SER A 4 -26.58 -18.28 -5.98
CA SER A 4 -25.45 -18.14 -5.04
C SER A 4 -24.42 -19.27 -5.17
N VAL A 5 -24.89 -20.52 -5.12
CA VAL A 5 -24.07 -21.73 -5.20
C VAL A 5 -23.38 -21.85 -6.58
N THR A 6 -24.05 -21.36 -7.63
CA THR A 6 -23.54 -21.41 -9.00
C THR A 6 -22.38 -20.42 -9.24
N VAL A 7 -22.25 -19.36 -8.44
CA VAL A 7 -21.15 -18.38 -8.52
C VAL A 7 -19.91 -18.89 -7.78
N LEU A 8 -20.09 -19.40 -6.55
CA LEU A 8 -18.98 -19.87 -5.71
C LEU A 8 -18.26 -21.10 -6.30
N SER A 9 -19.01 -22.03 -6.88
CA SER A 9 -18.47 -23.23 -7.56
C SER A 9 -17.61 -22.92 -8.80
N LYS A 10 -17.70 -21.69 -9.34
CA LYS A 10 -16.88 -21.23 -10.48
C LYS A 10 -15.58 -20.54 -10.06
N ILE A 11 -15.40 -20.25 -8.76
CA ILE A 11 -14.21 -19.58 -8.26
C ILE A 11 -13.00 -20.49 -8.46
N LYS A 12 -11.97 -19.96 -9.11
CA LYS A 12 -10.70 -20.67 -9.29
C LYS A 12 -9.60 -20.03 -8.45
N PRO A 13 -8.82 -20.86 -7.73
CA PRO A 13 -9.06 -22.28 -7.45
C PRO A 13 -10.27 -22.47 -6.54
N PRO A 14 -10.87 -23.68 -6.53
CA PRO A 14 -12.08 -23.97 -5.76
C PRO A 14 -11.90 -23.65 -4.27
N LEU A 15 -12.98 -23.22 -3.64
CA LEU A 15 -13.04 -23.04 -2.19
C LEU A 15 -12.88 -24.39 -1.49
N ARG A 16 -12.45 -24.39 -0.23
CA ARG A 16 -12.38 -25.62 0.58
C ARG A 16 -13.77 -26.14 0.91
N TRP A 17 -14.69 -25.22 1.13
CA TRP A 17 -16.10 -25.46 1.38
C TRP A 17 -16.91 -24.21 1.04
N GLU A 18 -18.23 -24.33 1.00
CA GLU A 18 -19.14 -23.24 0.65
C GLU A 18 -19.93 -22.78 1.89
N PRO A 19 -19.55 -21.64 2.51
CA PRO A 19 -20.31 -21.08 3.62
C PRO A 19 -21.70 -20.61 3.17
N LYS A 20 -22.72 -20.97 3.93
CA LYS A 20 -24.11 -20.59 3.66
C LYS A 20 -24.51 -19.37 4.46
N GLU A 21 -25.23 -18.46 3.82
CA GLU A 21 -25.91 -17.37 4.50
C GLU A 21 -27.02 -17.96 5.38
N GLY A 22 -26.96 -17.69 6.68
CA GLY A 22 -28.02 -18.04 7.63
C GLY A 22 -28.85 -16.82 8.04
N VAL A 23 -29.78 -17.04 8.97
CA VAL A 23 -30.73 -16.02 9.43
C VAL A 23 -30.02 -14.82 10.05
N PHE A 24 -28.99 -15.04 10.87
CA PHE A 24 -28.29 -13.94 11.53
C PHE A 24 -27.48 -13.10 10.54
N THR A 25 -26.82 -13.74 9.56
CA THR A 25 -26.11 -13.01 8.51
C THR A 25 -27.08 -12.12 7.71
N ASP A 26 -28.25 -12.63 7.33
CA ASP A 26 -29.27 -11.83 6.64
C ASP A 26 -29.75 -10.64 7.49
N GLU A 27 -30.13 -10.90 8.75
CA GLU A 27 -30.57 -9.86 9.70
C GLU A 27 -29.50 -8.79 9.92
N PHE A 28 -28.24 -9.21 10.06
CA PHE A 28 -27.09 -8.34 10.20
C PHE A 28 -26.91 -7.45 8.96
N LEU A 29 -26.93 -8.00 7.75
CA LEU A 29 -26.79 -7.20 6.53
C LEU A 29 -28.00 -6.25 6.34
N ARG A 30 -29.21 -6.68 6.69
CA ARG A 30 -30.39 -5.80 6.72
C ARG A 30 -30.22 -4.66 7.71
N SER A 31 -29.71 -4.92 8.90
CA SER A 31 -29.50 -3.87 9.91
C SER A 31 -28.51 -2.81 9.42
N LYS A 32 -27.44 -3.22 8.73
CA LYS A 32 -26.46 -2.33 8.12
C LYS A 32 -27.04 -1.49 6.99
N SER A 33 -27.93 -2.06 6.20
CA SER A 33 -28.64 -1.32 5.14
C SER A 33 -29.61 -0.26 5.62
N LYS A 34 -29.92 -0.21 6.94
CA LYS A 34 -30.77 0.84 7.53
C LYS A 34 -30.04 2.16 7.73
N ASP A 35 -28.70 2.19 7.67
CA ASP A 35 -27.97 3.45 7.69
C ASP A 35 -28.24 4.20 6.38
N PRO A 36 -28.85 5.41 6.40
CA PRO A 36 -29.11 6.17 5.18
C PRO A 36 -27.83 6.58 4.43
N ASN A 37 -26.67 6.55 5.09
CA ASN A 37 -25.35 6.76 4.48
C ASN A 37 -24.60 5.47 4.17
N GLY A 38 -25.15 4.34 4.60
CA GLY A 38 -24.60 3.02 4.37
C GLY A 38 -24.94 2.48 2.98
N PRO A 39 -24.33 1.35 2.60
CA PRO A 39 -24.69 0.63 1.39
C PRO A 39 -26.13 0.11 1.47
N SER A 40 -26.80 0.02 0.33
CA SER A 40 -28.10 -0.66 0.26
C SER A 40 -27.95 -2.16 0.53
N TYR A 41 -29.05 -2.84 0.86
CA TYR A 41 -29.01 -4.29 1.03
C TYR A 41 -28.59 -5.01 -0.25
N GLU A 42 -28.94 -4.47 -1.42
CA GLU A 42 -28.49 -5.00 -2.71
C GLU A 42 -26.97 -4.85 -2.89
N ASP A 43 -26.40 -3.67 -2.58
CA ASP A 43 -24.94 -3.45 -2.62
C ASP A 43 -24.18 -4.43 -1.70
N LEU A 44 -24.80 -4.83 -0.59
CA LEU A 44 -24.21 -5.76 0.37
C LEU A 44 -24.29 -7.23 -0.06
N THR A 45 -25.26 -7.61 -0.89
CA THR A 45 -25.60 -9.03 -1.15
C THR A 45 -25.48 -9.47 -2.60
N VAL A 46 -25.59 -8.55 -3.56
CA VAL A 46 -25.68 -8.83 -5.00
C VAL A 46 -24.40 -8.42 -5.73
N GLY A 47 -23.97 -9.25 -6.67
CA GLY A 47 -22.74 -9.06 -7.44
C GLY A 47 -21.56 -9.84 -6.88
N ASP A 48 -20.59 -10.17 -7.73
CA ASP A 48 -19.43 -10.99 -7.34
C ASP A 48 -18.57 -10.32 -6.28
N ASP A 49 -18.51 -8.99 -6.25
CA ASP A 49 -17.72 -8.21 -5.30
C ASP A 49 -18.54 -7.63 -4.14
N SER A 50 -19.75 -8.15 -3.92
CA SER A 50 -20.56 -7.78 -2.76
C SER A 50 -19.91 -8.24 -1.45
N VAL A 51 -20.22 -7.54 -0.35
CA VAL A 51 -19.69 -7.85 0.98
C VAL A 51 -19.99 -9.30 1.38
N LEU A 52 -21.21 -9.78 1.11
CA LEU A 52 -21.59 -11.16 1.39
C LEU A 52 -20.77 -12.17 0.57
N ARG A 53 -20.58 -11.93 -0.74
CA ARG A 53 -19.81 -12.84 -1.61
C ARG A 53 -18.35 -12.89 -1.21
N GLU A 54 -17.76 -11.74 -0.91
CA GLU A 54 -16.39 -11.66 -0.40
C GLU A 54 -16.23 -12.40 0.92
N ALA A 55 -17.17 -12.22 1.86
CA ALA A 55 -17.14 -12.91 3.13
C ALA A 55 -17.29 -14.43 2.98
N GLN A 56 -18.14 -14.90 2.07
CA GLN A 56 -18.24 -16.32 1.71
C GLN A 56 -16.95 -16.86 1.08
N ARG A 57 -16.28 -16.07 0.23
CA ARG A 57 -14.96 -16.44 -0.31
C ARG A 57 -13.93 -16.56 0.79
N ILE A 58 -13.80 -15.54 1.63
CA ILE A 58 -12.83 -15.49 2.74
C ILE A 58 -13.04 -16.69 3.66
N LEU A 59 -14.27 -16.92 4.13
CA LEU A 59 -14.59 -18.01 5.04
C LEU A 59 -14.49 -19.39 4.34
N GLY A 60 -14.81 -19.48 3.06
CA GLY A 60 -14.67 -20.72 2.28
C GLY A 60 -13.22 -21.13 2.02
N ARG A 61 -12.25 -20.24 2.25
CA ARG A 61 -10.81 -20.56 2.28
C ARG A 61 -10.33 -21.04 3.65
N CYS A 62 -11.05 -20.72 4.72
CA CYS A 62 -10.81 -21.22 6.08
C CYS A 62 -11.10 -22.73 6.19
N LEU A 63 -10.73 -23.32 7.32
CA LEU A 63 -11.05 -24.71 7.62
C LEU A 63 -12.57 -24.90 7.73
N PRO A 64 -13.15 -25.94 7.10
CA PRO A 64 -14.54 -26.29 7.34
C PRO A 64 -14.76 -26.67 8.81
N PRO A 65 -15.82 -26.17 9.47
CA PRO A 65 -16.08 -26.47 10.88
C PRO A 65 -16.40 -27.96 11.16
N THR A 66 -16.64 -28.74 10.11
CA THR A 66 -16.88 -30.18 10.15
C THR A 66 -15.62 -31.03 9.97
N ASP A 67 -14.50 -30.41 9.59
CA ASP A 67 -13.24 -31.13 9.37
C ASP A 67 -12.55 -31.48 10.69
N ALA A 68 -11.56 -32.37 10.61
CA ALA A 68 -10.69 -32.69 11.73
C ALA A 68 -9.92 -31.46 12.24
N ALA A 69 -9.33 -31.58 13.44
CA ALA A 69 -8.47 -30.56 14.02
C ALA A 69 -7.35 -30.14 13.04
N GLY A 70 -7.06 -28.84 13.02
CA GLY A 70 -6.15 -28.23 12.07
C GLY A 70 -6.00 -26.73 12.30
N ALA A 71 -4.99 -26.14 11.64
CA ALA A 71 -4.74 -24.71 11.69
C ALA A 71 -4.61 -24.14 10.27
N GLU A 72 -5.24 -23.00 10.02
CA GLU A 72 -5.09 -22.27 8.77
C GLU A 72 -4.83 -20.78 9.03
N THR A 73 -4.04 -20.12 8.19
CA THR A 73 -3.76 -18.68 8.28
C THR A 73 -3.98 -18.01 6.94
N GLY A 74 -4.89 -17.06 6.88
CA GLY A 74 -5.23 -16.28 5.69
C GLY A 74 -4.96 -14.80 5.86
N LEU A 75 -4.69 -14.12 4.75
CA LEU A 75 -4.53 -12.68 4.69
C LEU A 75 -5.73 -12.04 3.97
N VAL A 76 -6.30 -10.99 4.54
CA VAL A 76 -7.39 -10.22 3.94
C VAL A 76 -6.94 -8.77 3.80
N VAL A 77 -6.86 -8.30 2.56
CA VAL A 77 -6.29 -6.99 2.22
C VAL A 77 -7.36 -6.07 1.64
N GLY A 78 -7.53 -4.88 2.21
CA GLY A 78 -8.44 -3.86 1.69
C GLY A 78 -7.85 -2.47 1.86
N TYR A 79 -8.19 -1.54 0.96
CA TYR A 79 -7.72 -0.15 1.02
C TYR A 79 -7.97 0.50 2.39
N VAL A 80 -7.21 1.56 2.72
CA VAL A 80 -7.49 2.35 3.94
C VAL A 80 -8.92 2.84 3.92
N GLN A 81 -9.65 2.60 5.02
CA GLN A 81 -11.05 3.00 5.16
C GLN A 81 -11.98 2.43 4.07
N SER A 82 -11.64 1.29 3.46
CA SER A 82 -12.47 0.61 2.45
C SER A 82 -13.70 -0.09 3.00
N GLY A 83 -13.81 -0.25 4.32
CA GLY A 83 -14.86 -1.08 4.94
C GLY A 83 -14.39 -2.47 5.40
N LYS A 84 -13.09 -2.66 5.67
CA LYS A 84 -12.56 -3.92 6.27
C LYS A 84 -13.32 -4.39 7.51
N THR A 85 -13.77 -3.46 8.36
CA THR A 85 -14.62 -3.77 9.52
C THR A 85 -15.92 -4.46 9.11
N MET A 86 -16.62 -3.91 8.12
CA MET A 86 -17.84 -4.51 7.55
C MET A 86 -17.55 -5.91 6.98
N SER A 87 -16.40 -6.08 6.32
CA SER A 87 -15.97 -7.38 5.80
C SER A 87 -15.78 -8.41 6.92
N PHE A 88 -14.96 -8.14 7.93
CA PHE A 88 -14.73 -9.13 8.99
C PHE A 88 -15.99 -9.36 9.84
N GLU A 89 -16.82 -8.35 10.09
CA GLU A 89 -18.09 -8.54 10.80
C GLU A 89 -19.02 -9.49 10.02
N THR A 90 -19.08 -9.37 8.69
CA THR A 90 -19.84 -10.30 7.84
C THR A 90 -19.26 -11.71 7.88
N VAL A 91 -17.93 -11.85 7.89
CA VAL A 91 -17.26 -13.15 8.07
C VAL A 91 -17.58 -13.75 9.44
N ILE A 92 -17.60 -12.95 10.51
CA ILE A 92 -17.97 -13.38 11.86
C ILE A 92 -19.43 -13.86 11.89
N SER A 93 -20.35 -13.12 11.27
CA SER A 93 -21.77 -13.49 11.15
C SER A 93 -21.94 -14.81 10.39
N LEU A 94 -21.25 -14.98 9.25
CA LEU A 94 -21.25 -16.23 8.49
C LEU A 94 -20.65 -17.38 9.30
N ALA A 95 -19.55 -17.16 10.01
CA ALA A 95 -18.90 -18.20 10.82
C ALA A 95 -19.86 -18.74 11.89
N ARG A 96 -20.60 -17.85 12.58
CA ARG A 96 -21.66 -18.23 13.52
C ARG A 96 -22.70 -19.11 12.86
N ASP A 97 -23.23 -18.68 11.72
CA ASP A 97 -24.29 -19.41 11.00
C ASP A 97 -23.82 -20.77 10.46
N ASN A 98 -22.51 -20.94 10.25
CA ASN A 98 -21.93 -22.16 9.71
C ASN A 98 -21.29 -23.07 10.77
N GLY A 99 -21.47 -22.79 12.07
CA GLY A 99 -21.07 -23.72 13.13
C GLY A 99 -19.69 -23.49 13.73
N TYR A 100 -19.13 -22.29 13.59
CA TYR A 100 -18.03 -21.86 14.46
C TYR A 100 -18.56 -21.54 15.86
N GLY A 101 -18.02 -22.20 16.87
CA GLY A 101 -18.49 -22.06 18.25
C GLY A 101 -17.86 -20.91 19.01
N MET A 102 -16.69 -20.48 18.56
CA MET A 102 -15.99 -19.35 19.13
C MET A 102 -15.39 -18.46 18.04
N VAL A 103 -15.47 -17.16 18.26
CA VAL A 103 -14.77 -16.14 17.50
C VAL A 103 -13.89 -15.34 18.45
N ILE A 104 -12.62 -15.14 18.12
CA ILE A 104 -11.68 -14.32 18.88
C ILE A 104 -11.25 -13.14 18.00
N VAL A 105 -11.45 -11.92 18.47
CA VAL A 105 -11.03 -10.69 17.79
C VAL A 105 -9.86 -10.08 18.54
N PHE A 106 -8.69 -10.09 17.91
CA PHE A 106 -7.51 -9.36 18.38
C PHE A 106 -7.62 -7.90 17.95
N ALA A 107 -7.94 -7.04 18.91
CA ALA A 107 -7.93 -5.59 18.74
C ALA A 107 -6.49 -5.03 18.85
N GLY A 108 -6.30 -3.77 18.42
CA GLY A 108 -5.00 -3.09 18.50
C GLY A 108 -4.41 -2.98 19.91
N THR A 109 -3.28 -2.28 20.06
CA THR A 109 -2.54 -2.24 21.34
C THR A 109 -3.02 -1.21 22.35
N LYS A 110 -3.90 -0.28 21.96
CA LYS A 110 -4.31 0.86 22.80
C LYS A 110 -5.72 0.66 23.33
N THR A 111 -5.88 0.79 24.64
CA THR A 111 -7.15 0.59 25.36
C THR A 111 -8.30 1.45 24.81
N ASN A 112 -8.04 2.71 24.47
CA ASN A 112 -9.08 3.63 23.96
C ASN A 112 -9.53 3.33 22.53
N LEU A 113 -8.60 2.92 21.66
CA LEU A 113 -8.94 2.52 20.28
C LEU A 113 -9.77 1.22 20.30
N ARG A 114 -9.51 0.37 21.30
CA ARG A 114 -10.36 -0.80 21.55
C ARG A 114 -11.74 -0.42 22.03
N GLU A 115 -11.91 0.46 23.03
CA GLU A 115 -13.26 0.82 23.49
C GLU A 115 -14.14 1.26 22.31
N GLN A 116 -13.62 2.10 21.43
CA GLN A 116 -14.34 2.48 20.21
C GLN A 116 -14.60 1.30 19.24
N SER A 117 -13.61 0.43 19.01
CA SER A 117 -13.75 -0.70 18.08
C SER A 117 -14.64 -1.82 18.64
N GLU A 118 -14.60 -2.03 19.95
CA GLU A 118 -15.40 -3.01 20.69
C GLU A 118 -16.83 -2.53 20.85
N ASP A 119 -17.06 -1.26 21.20
CA ASP A 119 -18.41 -0.69 21.27
C ASP A 119 -19.06 -0.69 19.88
N ARG A 120 -18.27 -0.40 18.83
CA ARG A 120 -18.72 -0.56 17.45
C ARG A 120 -19.10 -2.00 17.16
N LEU A 121 -18.23 -2.97 17.45
CA LEU A 121 -18.50 -4.39 17.22
C LEU A 121 -19.73 -4.89 18.00
N LYS A 122 -19.88 -4.48 19.26
CA LYS A 122 -21.04 -4.80 20.11
C LYS A 122 -22.34 -4.30 19.51
N LYS A 123 -22.36 -3.04 19.14
CA LYS A 123 -23.51 -2.41 18.47
C LYS A 123 -23.81 -3.10 17.15
N ASP A 124 -22.78 -3.32 16.34
CA ASP A 124 -22.91 -3.80 14.97
C ASP A 124 -23.38 -5.26 14.90
N LEU A 125 -22.94 -6.10 15.83
CA LEU A 125 -23.36 -7.50 15.95
C LEU A 125 -24.57 -7.73 16.87
N GLY A 126 -25.19 -6.66 17.39
CA GLY A 126 -26.35 -6.76 18.29
C GLY A 126 -26.06 -7.51 19.59
N ILE A 127 -24.85 -7.35 20.15
CA ILE A 127 -24.42 -8.08 21.36
C ILE A 127 -25.28 -7.69 22.56
N ASP A 128 -25.57 -6.39 22.72
CA ASP A 128 -26.36 -5.87 23.84
C ASP A 128 -27.86 -6.23 23.74
N GLU A 129 -28.32 -6.62 22.55
CA GLU A 129 -29.69 -7.14 22.31
C GLU A 129 -29.83 -8.60 22.78
N GLY A 130 -28.72 -9.27 23.09
CA GLY A 130 -28.65 -10.45 23.96
C GLY A 130 -28.88 -11.82 23.31
N ASP A 131 -29.30 -11.90 22.04
CA ASP A 131 -29.82 -13.16 21.48
C ASP A 131 -28.89 -13.99 20.62
N ASN A 132 -27.72 -13.48 20.26
CA ASN A 132 -26.85 -14.14 19.29
C ASN A 132 -25.45 -14.49 19.80
N TRP A 133 -24.99 -13.84 20.88
CA TRP A 133 -23.60 -13.89 21.31
C TRP A 133 -23.46 -14.02 22.83
N TYR A 134 -22.46 -14.80 23.26
CA TYR A 134 -21.88 -14.71 24.60
C TYR A 134 -20.58 -13.93 24.50
N HIS A 135 -20.57 -12.67 24.93
CA HIS A 135 -19.42 -11.78 24.78
C HIS A 135 -18.52 -11.78 26.02
N PHE A 136 -17.21 -11.93 25.80
CA PHE A 136 -16.18 -11.82 26.82
C PHE A 136 -15.10 -10.83 26.37
N SER A 137 -14.88 -9.81 27.18
CA SER A 137 -13.90 -8.75 26.91
C SER A 137 -12.68 -8.91 27.80
N ASN A 138 -11.48 -9.04 27.21
CA ASN A 138 -10.21 -9.31 27.89
C ASN A 138 -10.37 -10.36 29.02
N PRO A 139 -10.84 -11.58 28.70
CA PRO A 139 -11.20 -12.57 29.71
C PRO A 139 -10.01 -12.84 30.62
N THR A 140 -10.30 -13.03 31.90
CA THR A 140 -9.29 -13.40 32.90
C THR A 140 -9.54 -14.83 33.35
N LYS A 141 -8.62 -15.38 34.16
CA LYS A 141 -8.74 -16.76 34.66
C LYS A 141 -10.09 -17.07 35.34
N SER A 142 -10.74 -16.07 35.94
CA SER A 142 -12.08 -16.23 36.56
C SER A 142 -13.20 -16.46 35.54
N SER A 143 -13.01 -16.04 34.28
CA SER A 143 -13.99 -16.21 33.20
C SER A 143 -14.09 -17.66 32.71
N SER A 144 -13.12 -18.52 33.03
CA SER A 144 -12.99 -19.87 32.44
C SER A 144 -14.25 -20.73 32.64
N GLY A 145 -14.79 -20.80 33.86
CA GLY A 145 -15.98 -21.61 34.14
C GLY A 145 -17.21 -21.12 33.38
N GLN A 146 -17.45 -19.81 33.38
CA GLN A 146 -18.56 -19.22 32.64
C GLN A 146 -18.41 -19.46 31.12
N MET A 147 -17.20 -19.36 30.58
CA MET A 147 -16.95 -19.62 29.15
C MET A 147 -17.18 -21.09 28.79
N ASP A 148 -16.73 -22.03 29.63
CA ASP A 148 -16.92 -23.46 29.40
C ASP A 148 -18.41 -23.83 29.41
N ASP A 149 -19.18 -23.30 30.39
CA ASP A 149 -20.64 -23.47 30.45
C ASP A 149 -21.33 -22.95 29.17
N LYS A 150 -20.86 -21.82 28.62
CA LYS A 150 -21.44 -21.24 27.39
C LYS A 150 -21.09 -22.06 26.15
N LEU A 151 -19.89 -22.62 26.08
CA LEU A 151 -19.50 -23.55 25.02
C LEU A 151 -20.29 -24.86 25.09
N GLU A 152 -20.50 -25.41 26.28
CA GLU A 152 -21.32 -26.61 26.47
C GLU A 152 -22.78 -26.34 26.04
N ALA A 153 -23.33 -25.17 26.41
CA ALA A 153 -24.65 -24.75 25.96
C ALA A 153 -24.73 -24.58 24.44
N TRP A 154 -23.67 -24.06 23.80
CA TRP A 154 -23.56 -23.95 22.35
C TRP A 154 -23.55 -25.32 21.66
N GLN A 155 -22.83 -26.30 22.22
CA GLN A 155 -22.77 -27.66 21.69
C GLN A 155 -24.13 -28.39 21.78
N LYS A 156 -24.87 -28.18 22.87
CA LYS A 156 -26.18 -28.83 23.13
C LYS A 156 -27.33 -28.28 22.28
N ARG A 157 -27.22 -27.08 21.73
CA ARG A 157 -28.32 -26.42 20.98
C ARG A 157 -28.27 -26.76 19.48
N PRO A 158 -29.30 -27.41 18.92
CA PRO A 158 -29.29 -27.83 17.51
C PRO A 158 -29.71 -26.74 16.52
N THR A 159 -30.52 -25.76 16.92
CA THR A 159 -31.21 -24.84 15.98
C THR A 159 -30.77 -23.38 16.04
N VAL A 160 -30.64 -22.79 17.24
CA VAL A 160 -30.17 -21.39 17.40
C VAL A 160 -28.99 -21.37 18.35
N LYS A 161 -27.78 -21.33 17.77
CA LYS A 161 -26.51 -21.36 18.49
C LYS A 161 -26.07 -19.94 18.84
N LYS A 162 -26.10 -19.60 20.14
CA LYS A 162 -25.39 -18.41 20.65
C LYS A 162 -23.90 -18.74 20.69
N ALA A 163 -23.11 -18.11 19.81
CA ALA A 163 -21.66 -18.36 19.73
C ALA A 163 -20.91 -17.53 20.78
N VAL A 164 -19.71 -17.98 21.18
CA VAL A 164 -18.85 -17.22 22.07
C VAL A 164 -18.03 -16.22 21.25
N LEU A 165 -18.08 -14.94 21.62
CA LEU A 165 -17.26 -13.89 21.02
C LEU A 165 -16.31 -13.32 22.07
N VAL A 166 -15.01 -13.38 21.78
CA VAL A 166 -13.96 -12.86 22.65
C VAL A 166 -13.32 -11.65 21.98
N THR A 167 -13.26 -10.52 22.67
CA THR A 167 -12.51 -9.34 22.23
C THR A 167 -11.31 -9.13 23.15
N VAL A 168 -10.10 -9.12 22.62
CA VAL A 168 -8.87 -9.02 23.43
C VAL A 168 -7.85 -8.06 22.82
N LEU A 169 -7.15 -7.30 23.65
CA LEU A 169 -6.04 -6.44 23.23
C LEU A 169 -4.79 -7.26 22.90
N LYS A 170 -4.02 -6.84 21.90
CA LYS A 170 -2.66 -7.34 21.63
C LYS A 170 -1.64 -6.86 22.66
N GLN A 171 -1.88 -7.13 23.93
CA GLN A 171 -0.98 -6.85 25.05
C GLN A 171 -0.61 -8.15 25.75
N VAL A 172 0.62 -8.20 26.28
CA VAL A 172 1.19 -9.41 26.88
C VAL A 172 0.28 -10.01 27.94
N ASP A 173 -0.12 -9.22 28.94
CA ASP A 173 -0.93 -9.71 30.06
C ASP A 173 -2.33 -10.19 29.62
N HIS A 174 -2.95 -9.52 28.65
CA HIS A 174 -4.27 -9.90 28.14
C HIS A 174 -4.23 -11.20 27.34
N LEU A 175 -3.20 -11.38 26.51
CA LEU A 175 -3.01 -12.62 25.76
C LEU A 175 -2.59 -13.79 26.67
N ASP A 176 -1.75 -13.53 27.68
CA ASP A 176 -1.38 -14.54 28.69
C ASP A 176 -2.62 -15.01 29.49
N ASN A 177 -3.51 -14.07 29.86
CA ASN A 177 -4.78 -14.41 30.50
C ASN A 177 -5.68 -15.22 29.58
N LEU A 178 -5.82 -14.82 28.31
CA LEU A 178 -6.62 -15.55 27.33
C LEU A 178 -6.09 -16.97 27.13
N ALA A 179 -4.78 -17.15 26.95
CA ALA A 179 -4.16 -18.47 26.81
C ALA A 179 -4.45 -19.35 28.05
N ALA A 180 -4.34 -18.79 29.25
CA ALA A 180 -4.63 -19.52 30.48
C ALA A 180 -6.10 -19.92 30.63
N VAL A 181 -7.02 -19.11 30.10
CA VAL A 181 -8.45 -19.43 30.02
C VAL A 181 -8.69 -20.54 29.01
N LEU A 182 -8.23 -20.37 27.76
CA LEU A 182 -8.43 -21.33 26.67
C LEU A 182 -7.89 -22.72 27.01
N LYS A 183 -6.75 -22.80 27.69
CA LYS A 183 -6.15 -24.06 28.15
C LYS A 183 -7.08 -24.90 29.04
N LYS A 184 -8.04 -24.27 29.74
CA LYS A 184 -8.99 -24.94 30.62
C LYS A 184 -10.30 -25.34 29.93
N LEU A 185 -10.56 -24.84 28.72
CA LEU A 185 -11.81 -25.05 28.01
C LEU A 185 -11.77 -26.34 27.20
N SER A 186 -12.93 -26.98 27.03
CA SER A 186 -13.08 -28.18 26.19
C SER A 186 -13.24 -27.79 24.71
N LEU A 187 -12.12 -27.60 23.99
CA LEU A 187 -12.11 -27.02 22.63
C LEU A 187 -12.01 -28.03 21.48
N ASP A 188 -11.87 -29.34 21.74
CA ASP A 188 -11.67 -30.36 20.69
C ASP A 188 -12.76 -30.41 19.62
N LYS A 189 -13.98 -30.01 19.98
CA LYS A 189 -15.17 -29.97 19.09
C LYS A 189 -15.67 -28.56 18.83
N VAL A 190 -14.84 -27.55 19.08
CA VAL A 190 -15.20 -26.14 18.94
C VAL A 190 -14.34 -25.51 17.85
N PRO A 191 -14.86 -25.40 16.61
CA PRO A 191 -14.17 -24.65 15.57
C PRO A 191 -14.06 -23.18 15.96
N VAL A 192 -12.84 -22.63 15.88
CA VAL A 192 -12.55 -21.25 16.29
C VAL A 192 -12.10 -20.40 15.10
N LEU A 193 -12.71 -19.23 14.96
CA LEU A 193 -12.26 -18.20 14.03
C LEU A 193 -11.50 -17.12 14.80
N VAL A 194 -10.27 -16.83 14.39
CA VAL A 194 -9.48 -15.72 14.93
C VAL A 194 -9.41 -14.60 13.90
N ILE A 195 -9.85 -13.40 14.27
CA ILE A 195 -9.72 -12.18 13.47
C ILE A 195 -8.62 -11.33 14.08
N ASP A 196 -7.59 -11.05 13.29
CA ASP A 196 -6.46 -10.18 13.65
C ASP A 196 -6.57 -8.86 12.88
N ASP A 197 -7.22 -7.88 13.49
CA ASP A 197 -7.40 -6.55 12.89
C ASP A 197 -6.13 -5.71 13.02
N GLU A 198 -5.77 -4.95 11.99
CA GLU A 198 -4.47 -4.28 11.87
C GLU A 198 -3.31 -5.26 12.15
N SER A 199 -3.32 -6.41 11.47
CA SER A 199 -2.36 -7.52 11.69
C SER A 199 -0.89 -7.13 11.42
N ASP A 200 -0.66 -6.11 10.61
CA ASP A 200 0.65 -5.48 10.41
C ASP A 200 1.14 -4.74 11.67
N GLN A 201 0.25 -4.44 12.62
CA GLN A 201 0.55 -3.78 13.88
C GLN A 201 0.59 -4.76 15.06
N ALA A 202 1.74 -4.77 15.74
CA ALA A 202 1.96 -5.34 17.07
C ALA A 202 1.72 -6.86 17.25
N GLY A 203 1.49 -7.63 16.18
CA GLY A 203 1.41 -9.10 16.25
C GLY A 203 2.63 -9.84 15.70
N LEU A 204 3.41 -9.21 14.82
CA LEU A 204 4.49 -9.86 14.07
C LEU A 204 5.82 -9.94 14.85
N ASN A 205 6.65 -10.94 14.54
CA ASN A 205 7.90 -11.17 15.25
C ASN A 205 8.98 -10.14 14.90
N ASN A 206 9.20 -9.16 15.78
CA ASN A 206 10.25 -8.14 15.63
C ASN A 206 11.70 -8.66 15.88
N LYS A 207 11.89 -9.97 16.02
CA LYS A 207 13.23 -10.59 16.02
C LYS A 207 13.61 -11.18 14.66
N ALA A 208 12.72 -11.16 13.68
CA ALA A 208 12.90 -11.81 12.37
C ALA A 208 14.19 -11.38 11.65
N ALA A 209 14.50 -10.09 11.63
CA ALA A 209 15.73 -9.60 10.99
C ALA A 209 17.01 -10.12 11.68
N LYS A 210 17.00 -10.22 13.01
CA LYS A 210 18.12 -10.75 13.79
C LYS A 210 18.28 -12.26 13.56
N ILE A 211 17.18 -13.00 13.45
CA ILE A 211 17.19 -14.43 13.12
C ILE A 211 17.80 -14.66 11.75
N ARG A 212 17.32 -13.92 10.73
CA ARG A 212 17.84 -13.98 9.36
C ARG A 212 19.33 -13.66 9.29
N ALA A 213 19.80 -12.69 10.08
CA ALA A 213 21.20 -12.31 10.18
C ALA A 213 22.04 -13.24 11.09
N GLN A 214 21.46 -14.35 11.58
CA GLN A 214 22.09 -15.28 12.53
C GLN A 214 22.60 -14.61 13.82
N ARG A 215 21.97 -13.50 14.23
CA ARG A 215 22.25 -12.75 15.47
C ARG A 215 21.26 -13.08 16.59
N ALA A 216 20.33 -14.01 16.36
CA ALA A 216 19.41 -14.55 17.33
C ALA A 216 19.12 -16.02 17.00
N ALA A 217 18.72 -16.82 17.99
CA ALA A 217 18.33 -18.22 17.79
C ALA A 217 17.15 -18.32 16.80
N ALA A 218 17.09 -19.39 16.01
CA ALA A 218 16.05 -19.59 15.00
C ALA A 218 14.62 -19.58 15.56
N ASN A 219 14.45 -19.94 16.83
CA ASN A 219 13.18 -19.95 17.55
C ASN A 219 12.93 -18.68 18.39
N ALA A 220 13.74 -17.62 18.25
CA ALA A 220 13.58 -16.41 19.05
C ALA A 220 12.26 -15.70 18.73
N ARG A 221 11.45 -15.42 19.75
CA ARG A 221 10.15 -14.75 19.61
C ARG A 221 10.12 -13.42 20.34
N SER A 222 9.45 -12.41 19.76
CA SER A 222 9.07 -11.19 20.47
C SER A 222 7.96 -11.50 21.49
N SER A 223 7.80 -10.69 22.54
CA SER A 223 6.85 -10.99 23.62
C SER A 223 5.41 -11.15 23.12
N THR A 224 4.87 -10.15 22.42
CA THR A 224 3.49 -10.22 21.91
C THR A 224 3.30 -11.35 20.89
N TYR A 225 4.25 -11.55 19.97
CA TYR A 225 4.20 -12.64 18.99
C TYR A 225 4.16 -14.01 19.68
N ASP A 226 5.01 -14.19 20.69
CA ASP A 226 5.07 -15.43 21.47
C ASP A 226 3.72 -15.75 22.11
N ARG A 227 3.05 -14.74 22.69
CA ARG A 227 1.73 -14.94 23.31
C ARG A 227 0.64 -15.25 22.30
N ILE A 228 0.68 -14.63 21.11
CA ILE A 228 -0.23 -15.00 20.02
C ILE A 228 -0.02 -16.47 19.62
N CYS A 229 1.24 -16.94 19.55
CA CYS A 229 1.53 -18.34 19.29
C CYS A 229 0.96 -19.24 20.39
N VAL A 230 1.19 -18.90 21.67
CA VAL A 230 0.67 -19.68 22.81
C VAL A 230 -0.86 -19.76 22.80
N VAL A 231 -1.55 -18.65 22.48
CA VAL A 231 -3.02 -18.64 22.32
C VAL A 231 -3.44 -19.60 21.21
N ARG A 232 -2.79 -19.56 20.05
CA ARG A 232 -3.10 -20.45 18.91
C ARG A 232 -2.83 -21.92 19.24
N ASP A 233 -1.78 -22.20 20.00
CA ASP A 233 -1.45 -23.57 20.43
C ASP A 233 -2.53 -24.16 21.34
N GLN A 234 -3.40 -23.35 21.96
CA GLN A 234 -4.55 -23.83 22.74
C GLN A 234 -5.80 -24.12 21.89
N LEU A 235 -5.77 -23.86 20.57
CA LEU A 235 -6.93 -23.97 19.68
C LEU A 235 -6.75 -25.15 18.71
N PRO A 236 -7.35 -26.34 18.96
CA PRO A 236 -7.12 -27.53 18.13
C PRO A 236 -7.59 -27.37 16.68
N HIS A 237 -8.73 -26.69 16.48
CA HIS A 237 -9.31 -26.43 15.17
C HIS A 237 -9.52 -24.92 15.00
N HIS A 238 -8.63 -24.23 14.27
CA HIS A 238 -8.74 -22.79 14.10
C HIS A 238 -8.34 -22.25 12.72
N SER A 239 -9.03 -21.21 12.29
CA SER A 239 -8.61 -20.38 11.16
C SER A 239 -8.26 -18.97 11.65
N TYR A 240 -7.10 -18.46 11.25
CA TYR A 240 -6.56 -17.16 11.64
C TYR A 240 -6.57 -16.22 10.44
N LEU A 241 -7.42 -15.19 10.47
CA LEU A 241 -7.54 -14.19 9.42
C LEU A 241 -6.86 -12.89 9.80
N GLN A 242 -5.82 -12.54 9.06
CA GLN A 242 -5.07 -11.29 9.18
C GLN A 242 -5.74 -10.21 8.33
N TYR A 243 -6.37 -9.22 8.95
CA TYR A 243 -6.91 -8.06 8.24
C TYR A 243 -5.90 -6.91 8.27
N THR A 244 -5.66 -6.28 7.12
CA THR A 244 -4.80 -5.09 7.04
C THR A 244 -5.01 -4.27 5.76
N ALA A 245 -4.63 -2.99 5.80
CA ALA A 245 -4.46 -2.15 4.62
C ALA A 245 -3.04 -2.19 4.05
N THR A 246 -2.09 -2.66 4.85
CA THR A 246 -0.63 -2.56 4.70
C THR A 246 -0.02 -3.96 4.72
N PRO A 247 -0.26 -4.80 3.69
CA PRO A 247 0.06 -6.22 3.74
C PRO A 247 1.57 -6.51 3.70
N GLN A 248 2.42 -5.54 3.37
CA GLN A 248 3.87 -5.72 3.19
C GLN A 248 4.52 -6.42 4.39
N ALA A 249 4.10 -6.05 5.60
CA ALA A 249 4.55 -6.65 6.83
C ALA A 249 4.28 -8.17 6.89
N ASN A 250 3.08 -8.59 6.52
CA ASN A 250 2.63 -9.97 6.49
C ASN A 250 3.27 -10.76 5.34
N LEU A 251 3.43 -10.12 4.17
CA LEU A 251 3.99 -10.78 2.98
C LEU A 251 5.50 -11.01 3.09
N LEU A 252 6.21 -10.25 3.92
CA LEU A 252 7.67 -10.32 4.12
C LEU A 252 8.10 -11.21 5.31
N LEU A 253 7.15 -11.91 5.94
CA LEU A 253 7.45 -12.90 6.97
C LEU A 253 8.24 -14.08 6.41
N ALA A 254 9.09 -14.68 7.24
CA ALA A 254 9.80 -15.91 6.84
C ALA A 254 8.80 -17.01 6.45
N GLN A 255 9.15 -17.87 5.49
CA GLN A 255 8.26 -18.95 5.05
C GLN A 255 7.90 -19.93 6.18
N THR A 256 8.80 -20.09 7.15
CA THR A 256 8.60 -20.92 8.35
C THR A 256 7.88 -20.19 9.49
N ASP A 257 7.53 -18.92 9.33
CA ASP A 257 6.82 -18.16 10.36
C ASP A 257 5.39 -18.70 10.50
N LEU A 258 4.93 -18.91 11.73
CA LEU A 258 3.59 -19.43 12.03
C LEU A 258 2.47 -18.50 11.55
N LEU A 259 2.75 -17.20 11.42
CA LEU A 259 1.81 -16.20 10.93
C LEU A 259 1.97 -15.91 9.43
N ASN A 260 2.79 -16.69 8.70
CA ASN A 260 2.90 -16.59 7.26
C ASN A 260 1.59 -17.08 6.60
N PRO A 261 0.85 -16.22 5.88
CA PRO A 261 -0.45 -16.57 5.33
C PRO A 261 -0.32 -17.57 4.16
N SER A 262 -1.19 -18.56 4.12
CA SER A 262 -1.24 -19.56 3.04
C SER A 262 -2.05 -19.10 1.83
N PHE A 263 -3.06 -18.24 2.04
CA PHE A 263 -3.90 -17.64 1.01
C PHE A 263 -4.09 -16.14 1.28
N ALA A 264 -4.48 -15.40 0.24
CA ALA A 264 -4.95 -14.02 0.38
C ALA A 264 -6.26 -13.80 -0.37
N GLU A 265 -7.12 -12.97 0.21
CA GLU A 265 -8.32 -12.44 -0.44
C GLU A 265 -8.33 -10.91 -0.33
N LEU A 266 -8.99 -10.26 -1.28
CA LEU A 266 -9.13 -8.80 -1.29
C LEU A 266 -10.53 -8.40 -0.84
N VAL A 267 -10.61 -7.25 -0.15
CA VAL A 267 -11.86 -6.55 0.11
C VAL A 267 -12.02 -5.47 -0.95
N THR A 268 -13.11 -5.54 -1.71
CA THR A 268 -13.44 -4.56 -2.74
C THR A 268 -14.18 -3.40 -2.10
N PRO A 269 -13.72 -2.15 -2.29
CA PRO A 269 -14.46 -1.00 -1.81
C PRO A 269 -15.72 -0.78 -2.66
N GLY A 270 -16.79 -0.28 -2.06
CA GLY A 270 -17.99 0.12 -2.81
C GLY A 270 -17.72 1.31 -3.74
N SER A 271 -18.60 1.54 -4.72
CA SER A 271 -18.46 2.59 -5.76
C SER A 271 -18.31 4.02 -5.21
N ALA A 272 -18.85 4.29 -4.02
CA ALA A 272 -18.75 5.58 -3.34
C ALA A 272 -17.40 5.82 -2.63
N TYR A 273 -16.52 4.82 -2.59
CA TYR A 273 -15.17 4.95 -2.05
C TYR A 273 -14.27 5.79 -2.95
N THR A 274 -13.39 6.56 -2.32
CA THR A 274 -12.37 7.40 -2.94
C THR A 274 -11.07 7.23 -2.14
N GLY A 275 -10.06 6.63 -2.76
CA GLY A 275 -8.75 6.36 -2.17
C GLY A 275 -7.63 7.07 -2.93
N GLY A 276 -6.43 6.49 -2.92
CA GLY A 276 -5.23 7.03 -3.55
C GLY A 276 -5.42 7.56 -4.96
N LEU A 277 -5.95 6.71 -5.85
CA LEU A 277 -6.21 7.05 -7.25
C LEU A 277 -7.14 8.26 -7.44
N ALA A 278 -8.03 8.54 -6.49
CA ALA A 278 -8.96 9.67 -6.59
C ALA A 278 -8.34 11.01 -6.15
N PHE A 279 -7.28 10.99 -5.36
CA PHE A 279 -6.61 12.18 -4.84
C PHE A 279 -5.29 12.49 -5.56
N PHE A 280 -4.62 11.46 -6.08
CA PHE A 280 -3.27 11.54 -6.64
C PHE A 280 -3.21 11.10 -8.11
N SER A 281 -4.29 11.32 -8.89
CA SER A 281 -4.28 11.25 -10.36
C SER A 281 -3.43 12.36 -10.97
N ASP A 282 -3.00 12.25 -12.23
CA ASP A 282 -2.01 13.14 -12.88
C ASP A 282 -2.19 14.66 -12.62
N ASP A 283 -3.42 15.16 -12.62
CA ASP A 283 -3.77 16.58 -12.46
C ASP A 283 -3.89 17.05 -11.00
N ARG A 284 -3.99 16.12 -10.05
CA ARG A 284 -4.02 16.32 -8.58
C ARG A 284 -4.84 17.55 -8.12
N PRO A 285 -6.06 17.78 -8.63
CA PRO A 285 -6.78 19.05 -8.43
C PRO A 285 -7.30 19.25 -7.00
N LEU A 286 -7.21 18.19 -6.18
CA LEU A 286 -7.61 18.18 -4.77
C LEU A 286 -6.43 18.45 -3.82
N ILE A 287 -5.19 18.48 -4.33
CA ILE A 287 -3.98 18.71 -3.55
C ILE A 287 -3.60 20.19 -3.61
N VAL A 288 -3.19 20.74 -2.47
CA VAL A 288 -2.71 22.12 -2.36
C VAL A 288 -1.34 22.13 -1.67
N GLU A 289 -0.35 22.76 -2.29
CA GLU A 289 1.00 22.81 -1.74
C GLU A 289 1.06 23.65 -0.45
N ILE A 290 1.72 23.12 0.59
CA ILE A 290 2.20 23.87 1.75
C ILE A 290 3.64 24.29 1.47
N PRO A 291 3.93 25.59 1.32
CA PRO A 291 5.29 26.05 1.08
C PRO A 291 6.23 25.64 2.22
N ALA A 292 7.45 25.20 1.92
CA ALA A 292 8.41 24.73 2.93
C ALA A 292 8.70 25.75 4.05
N ARG A 293 8.63 27.06 3.74
CA ARG A 293 8.79 28.16 4.72
C ARG A 293 7.65 28.27 5.74
N GLU A 294 6.52 27.62 5.47
CA GLU A 294 5.31 27.62 6.31
C GLU A 294 5.24 26.39 7.23
N VAL A 295 6.23 25.50 7.14
CA VAL A 295 6.33 24.28 7.93
C VAL A 295 7.36 24.47 9.04
N PRO A 296 6.97 24.36 10.33
CA PRO A 296 7.91 24.42 11.43
C PRO A 296 8.98 23.31 11.32
N GLY A 297 10.25 23.68 11.43
CA GLY A 297 11.38 22.76 11.31
C GLY A 297 12.56 23.18 12.18
N ARG A 298 13.69 22.46 12.09
CA ARG A 298 14.91 22.82 12.85
C ARG A 298 15.43 24.22 12.54
N THR A 299 15.29 24.64 11.28
CA THR A 299 15.77 25.93 10.76
C THR A 299 14.64 26.90 10.43
N THR A 300 13.39 26.43 10.45
CA THR A 300 12.21 27.22 10.03
C THR A 300 11.34 27.53 11.25
N VAL A 301 11.30 28.80 11.62
CA VAL A 301 10.47 29.30 12.74
C VAL A 301 9.22 29.95 12.17
N VAL A 302 8.05 29.49 12.62
CA VAL A 302 6.75 30.00 12.20
C VAL A 302 6.05 30.61 13.42
N ASN A 303 5.88 31.95 13.42
CA ASN A 303 5.41 32.71 14.59
C ASN A 303 3.91 33.05 14.55
N SER A 304 3.26 32.86 13.41
CA SER A 304 1.85 33.16 13.19
C SER A 304 1.20 32.11 12.30
N ALA A 305 -0.14 32.11 12.24
CA ALA A 305 -0.90 31.22 11.39
C ALA A 305 -0.41 31.33 9.92
N PRO A 306 0.08 30.23 9.31
CA PRO A 306 0.53 30.24 7.93
C PRO A 306 -0.55 30.65 6.94
N LYS A 307 -0.17 31.22 5.79
CA LYS A 307 -1.14 31.63 4.76
C LYS A 307 -1.87 30.42 4.19
N SER A 308 -1.19 29.30 4.01
CA SER A 308 -1.78 28.02 3.59
C SER A 308 -2.79 27.48 4.62
N LEU A 309 -2.51 27.61 5.93
CA LEU A 309 -3.47 27.23 6.98
C LEU A 309 -4.74 28.11 6.93
N LEU A 310 -4.58 29.43 6.70
CA LEU A 310 -5.71 30.35 6.54
C LEU A 310 -6.51 30.04 5.28
N SER A 311 -5.85 29.64 4.19
CA SER A 311 -6.51 29.17 2.96
C SER A 311 -7.31 27.89 3.21
N ALA A 312 -6.72 26.91 3.91
CA ALA A 312 -7.40 25.69 4.31
C ALA A 312 -8.69 25.98 5.13
N LEU A 313 -8.62 26.94 6.06
CA LEU A 313 -9.80 27.39 6.80
C LEU A 313 -10.89 27.99 5.88
N ARG A 314 -10.52 28.80 4.88
CA ARG A 314 -11.49 29.37 3.92
C ARG A 314 -12.15 28.30 3.05
N PHE A 315 -11.38 27.33 2.53
CA PHE A 315 -11.94 26.16 1.86
C PHE A 315 -12.95 25.44 2.76
N TYR A 316 -12.55 25.17 4.00
CA TYR A 316 -13.42 24.47 4.94
C TYR A 316 -14.74 25.22 5.19
N LEU A 317 -14.68 26.54 5.41
CA LEU A 317 -15.88 27.36 5.63
C LEU A 317 -16.82 27.36 4.40
N LEU A 318 -16.28 27.48 3.18
CA LEU A 318 -17.07 27.40 1.95
C LEU A 318 -17.77 26.04 1.82
N VAL A 319 -17.07 24.96 2.18
CA VAL A 319 -17.64 23.60 2.15
C VAL A 319 -18.70 23.41 3.23
N CYS A 320 -18.52 23.98 4.43
CA CYS A 320 -19.55 23.98 5.47
C CYS A 320 -20.80 24.74 5.04
N ALA A 321 -20.65 25.91 4.40
CA ALA A 321 -21.79 26.67 3.88
C ALA A 321 -22.52 25.93 2.76
N GLN A 322 -21.77 25.32 1.82
CA GLN A 322 -22.35 24.45 0.80
C GLN A 322 -23.16 23.31 1.44
N HIS A 323 -22.60 22.66 2.47
CA HIS A 323 -23.27 21.60 3.22
C HIS A 323 -24.51 22.11 3.96
N ALA A 324 -24.44 23.27 4.62
CA ALA A 324 -25.59 23.87 5.30
C ALA A 324 -26.80 24.04 4.38
N ILE A 325 -26.56 24.52 3.16
CA ILE A 325 -27.60 24.76 2.14
C ILE A 325 -28.13 23.45 1.54
N THR A 326 -27.26 22.45 1.33
CA THR A 326 -27.60 21.27 0.51
C THR A 326 -27.82 19.97 1.29
N LYS A 327 -27.52 19.95 2.61
CA LYS A 327 -27.61 18.73 3.41
C LYS A 327 -29.01 18.14 3.39
N VAL A 328 -29.07 16.83 3.19
CA VAL A 328 -30.28 16.06 3.38
C VAL A 328 -30.36 15.64 4.84
N ARG A 329 -31.37 16.13 5.57
CA ARG A 329 -31.58 15.81 6.99
C ARG A 329 -31.59 14.29 7.20
N GLY A 330 -30.83 13.83 8.20
CA GLY A 330 -30.72 12.42 8.58
C GLY A 330 -29.66 11.61 7.81
N LYS A 331 -29.34 12.00 6.57
CA LYS A 331 -28.33 11.38 5.71
C LYS A 331 -27.01 12.15 5.84
N ASP A 332 -26.93 13.37 5.34
CA ASP A 332 -25.67 14.10 5.26
C ASP A 332 -25.36 14.92 6.53
N ARG A 333 -24.79 14.29 7.57
CA ARG A 333 -24.80 14.82 8.94
C ARG A 333 -23.79 15.94 9.23
N ASN A 334 -22.54 15.79 8.81
CA ASN A 334 -21.46 16.65 9.29
C ASN A 334 -20.36 16.90 8.25
N ARG A 335 -19.57 17.95 8.45
CA ARG A 335 -18.31 18.23 7.75
C ARG A 335 -17.20 18.47 8.76
N SER A 336 -15.99 18.07 8.42
CA SER A 336 -14.85 18.27 9.29
C SER A 336 -13.56 18.64 8.57
N MET A 337 -12.70 19.32 9.32
CA MET A 337 -11.34 19.66 8.96
C MET A 337 -10.37 18.99 9.93
N MET A 338 -9.27 18.47 9.40
CA MET A 338 -8.19 17.88 10.18
C MET A 338 -6.91 18.70 10.02
N VAL A 339 -6.37 19.20 11.12
CA VAL A 339 -5.07 19.88 11.19
C VAL A 339 -4.10 18.93 11.88
N HIS A 340 -3.12 18.46 11.12
CA HIS A 340 -2.27 17.33 11.49
C HIS A 340 -0.78 17.70 11.52
N PRO A 341 -0.33 18.52 12.49
CA PRO A 341 1.08 18.91 12.64
C PRO A 341 1.94 17.78 13.23
N ALA A 342 3.25 18.03 13.32
CA ALA A 342 4.21 17.07 13.88
C ALA A 342 3.84 16.58 15.29
N MET A 343 4.32 15.37 15.66
CA MET A 343 3.90 14.61 16.85
C MET A 343 4.13 15.32 18.21
N GLN A 344 4.88 16.42 18.24
CA GLN A 344 5.14 17.13 19.48
C GLN A 344 3.84 17.78 19.98
N THR A 345 3.45 17.51 21.22
CA THR A 345 2.21 18.05 21.81
C THR A 345 2.21 19.57 21.84
N GLN A 346 3.37 20.22 21.97
CA GLN A 346 3.50 21.67 21.92
C GLN A 346 3.08 22.24 20.56
N SER A 347 3.37 21.57 19.44
CA SER A 347 2.89 22.02 18.13
C SER A 347 1.37 21.97 18.03
N HIS A 348 0.70 20.98 18.63
CA HIS A 348 -0.77 20.90 18.57
C HIS A 348 -1.43 22.12 19.22
N LYS A 349 -0.93 22.54 20.40
CA LYS A 349 -1.41 23.73 21.11
C LYS A 349 -1.23 25.01 20.30
N VAL A 350 -0.09 25.14 19.61
CA VAL A 350 0.21 26.30 18.76
C VAL A 350 -0.77 26.37 17.59
N TYR A 351 -0.95 25.26 16.85
CA TYR A 351 -1.91 25.21 15.75
C TYR A 351 -3.35 25.41 16.23
N LYS A 352 -3.71 24.89 17.40
CA LYS A 352 -5.03 25.11 18.02
C LYS A 352 -5.27 26.59 18.31
N ALA A 353 -4.30 27.25 18.95
CA ALA A 353 -4.39 28.68 19.25
C ALA A 353 -4.46 29.52 17.98
N TRP A 354 -3.70 29.16 16.93
CA TRP A 354 -3.80 29.79 15.62
C TRP A 354 -5.19 29.60 15.01
N MET A 355 -5.75 28.39 15.03
CA MET A 355 -7.08 28.14 14.49
C MET A 355 -8.16 28.91 15.26
N ASP A 356 -8.15 28.88 16.59
CA ASP A 356 -9.14 29.60 17.41
C ASP A 356 -9.11 31.11 17.15
N LYS A 357 -7.89 31.68 17.08
CA LYS A 357 -7.72 33.10 16.75
C LYS A 357 -8.21 33.41 15.35
N SER A 358 -7.83 32.60 14.36
CA SER A 358 -8.21 32.82 12.95
C SER A 358 -9.70 32.69 12.72
N ILE A 359 -10.35 31.69 13.33
CA ILE A 359 -11.81 31.54 13.32
C ILE A 359 -12.46 32.79 13.88
N LYS A 360 -12.10 33.19 15.10
CA LYS A 360 -12.69 34.36 15.76
C LYS A 360 -12.50 35.64 14.93
N THR A 361 -11.29 35.87 14.43
CA THR A 361 -10.99 37.06 13.62
C THR A 361 -11.76 37.06 12.31
N LEU A 362 -11.83 35.94 11.60
CA LEU A 362 -12.52 35.84 10.32
C LEU A 362 -14.03 35.97 10.50
N THR A 363 -14.63 35.26 11.46
CA THR A 363 -16.05 35.38 11.83
C THR A 363 -16.41 36.83 12.14
N SER A 364 -15.71 37.48 13.08
CA SER A 364 -15.98 38.88 13.43
C SER A 364 -15.77 39.86 12.28
N TYR A 365 -14.87 39.57 11.34
CA TYR A 365 -14.68 40.40 10.15
C TYR A 365 -15.87 40.24 9.20
N VAL A 366 -16.27 39.00 8.87
CA VAL A 366 -17.40 38.73 7.96
C VAL A 366 -18.71 39.29 8.52
N GLU A 367 -19.02 39.04 9.80
CA GLU A 367 -20.23 39.55 10.47
C GLU A 367 -20.35 41.08 10.44
N LYS A 368 -19.24 41.79 10.64
CA LYS A 368 -19.24 43.26 10.71
C LYS A 368 -19.20 43.94 9.36
N GLN A 369 -18.54 43.31 8.38
CA GLN A 369 -18.23 43.96 7.11
C GLN A 369 -19.14 43.51 5.98
N TYR A 370 -19.72 42.31 5.99
CA TYR A 370 -20.46 41.80 4.82
C TYR A 370 -21.68 42.68 4.47
N ALA A 371 -22.41 43.17 5.47
CA ALA A 371 -23.53 44.10 5.25
C ALA A 371 -23.10 45.48 4.69
N LYS A 372 -21.82 45.86 4.82
CA LYS A 372 -21.30 47.17 4.41
C LYS A 372 -20.47 47.11 3.13
N LEU A 373 -19.67 46.07 2.99
CA LEU A 373 -18.64 45.89 1.97
C LEU A 373 -18.66 44.43 1.46
N PRO A 374 -19.78 43.97 0.85
CA PRO A 374 -19.93 42.58 0.44
C PRO A 374 -18.84 42.15 -0.56
N ALA A 375 -18.56 42.98 -1.56
CA ALA A 375 -17.52 42.72 -2.56
C ALA A 375 -16.11 42.57 -1.95
N GLU A 376 -15.77 43.34 -0.90
CA GLU A 376 -14.47 43.20 -0.22
C GLU A 376 -14.40 41.85 0.52
N VAL A 377 -15.46 41.48 1.23
CA VAL A 377 -15.51 40.19 1.93
C VAL A 377 -15.47 39.03 0.95
N GLU A 378 -16.28 39.06 -0.11
CA GLU A 378 -16.29 38.05 -1.17
C GLU A 378 -14.92 37.88 -1.83
N SER A 379 -14.21 38.98 -2.10
CA SER A 379 -12.86 38.94 -2.70
C SER A 379 -11.86 38.11 -1.88
N ARG A 380 -12.05 38.00 -0.56
CA ARG A 380 -11.19 37.20 0.32
C ARG A 380 -11.40 35.69 0.19
N PHE A 381 -12.57 35.26 -0.26
CA PHE A 381 -12.92 33.85 -0.48
C PHE A 381 -12.86 33.44 -1.95
N LEU A 382 -12.79 34.42 -2.86
CA LEU A 382 -12.84 34.21 -4.29
C LEU A 382 -11.79 33.22 -4.83
N PRO A 383 -10.52 33.20 -4.37
CA PRO A 383 -9.54 32.22 -4.84
C PRO A 383 -9.94 30.78 -4.51
N GLU A 384 -10.32 30.52 -3.25
CA GLU A 384 -10.76 29.20 -2.81
C GLU A 384 -12.09 28.78 -3.45
N TYR A 385 -13.03 29.72 -3.62
CA TYR A 385 -14.29 29.49 -4.32
C TYR A 385 -14.07 29.08 -5.77
N ASN A 386 -13.22 29.80 -6.51
CA ASN A 386 -12.92 29.49 -7.91
C ASN A 386 -12.25 28.11 -8.04
N SER A 387 -11.36 27.75 -7.12
CA SER A 387 -10.79 26.40 -7.06
C SER A 387 -11.87 25.35 -6.83
N LEU A 388 -12.77 25.55 -5.85
CA LEU A 388 -13.87 24.61 -5.60
C LEU A 388 -14.82 24.49 -6.80
N LYS A 389 -15.10 25.58 -7.51
CA LYS A 389 -15.98 25.60 -8.68
C LYS A 389 -15.45 24.73 -9.83
N GLN A 390 -14.13 24.64 -9.98
CA GLN A 390 -13.50 23.78 -10.99
C GLN A 390 -13.74 22.30 -10.72
N THR A 391 -13.65 21.88 -9.46
CA THR A 391 -13.76 20.47 -9.06
C THR A 391 -15.18 20.07 -8.62
N TYR A 392 -16.04 21.04 -8.33
CA TYR A 392 -17.44 20.85 -7.96
C TYR A 392 -18.31 21.96 -8.59
N PRO A 393 -18.70 21.80 -9.87
CA PRO A 393 -19.45 22.81 -10.61
C PRO A 393 -20.78 23.22 -9.97
N ASP A 394 -21.40 22.33 -9.19
CA ASP A 394 -22.69 22.57 -8.52
C ASP A 394 -22.57 23.34 -7.19
N ILE A 395 -21.39 23.88 -6.85
CA ILE A 395 -21.24 24.72 -5.67
C ILE A 395 -22.10 25.99 -5.84
N ARG A 396 -22.82 26.35 -4.77
CA ARG A 396 -23.71 27.51 -4.72
C ARG A 396 -22.93 28.82 -4.93
N PRO A 397 -23.56 29.87 -5.49
CA PRO A 397 -22.94 31.18 -5.66
C PRO A 397 -22.28 31.70 -4.38
N LEU A 398 -21.13 32.36 -4.52
CA LEU A 398 -20.36 32.85 -3.39
C LEU A 398 -21.18 33.72 -2.40
N PRO A 399 -22.06 34.65 -2.85
CA PRO A 399 -22.89 35.41 -1.92
C PRO A 399 -23.81 34.53 -1.05
N GLU A 400 -24.44 33.50 -1.62
CA GLU A 400 -25.28 32.54 -0.89
C GLU A 400 -24.47 31.74 0.14
N LEU A 401 -23.22 31.38 -0.22
CA LEU A 401 -22.32 30.70 0.71
C LEU A 401 -21.96 31.61 1.90
N ILE A 402 -21.63 32.87 1.66
CA ILE A 402 -21.29 33.81 2.76
C ILE A 402 -22.51 34.07 3.66
N GLU A 403 -23.71 34.20 3.09
CA GLU A 403 -24.95 34.31 3.87
C GLU A 403 -25.18 33.07 4.75
N SER A 404 -25.01 31.87 4.20
CA SER A 404 -25.13 30.64 5.01
C SER A 404 -24.00 30.50 6.03
N MET A 405 -22.79 31.01 5.76
CA MET A 405 -21.73 31.05 6.80
C MET A 405 -22.18 31.83 8.03
N LEU A 406 -22.79 32.99 7.82
CA LEU A 406 -23.29 33.87 8.87
C LEU A 406 -24.44 33.24 9.66
N ASN A 407 -25.38 32.62 8.96
CA ASN A 407 -26.62 32.13 9.56
C ASN A 407 -26.49 30.73 10.18
N ASP A 408 -25.73 29.83 9.54
CA ASP A 408 -25.80 28.39 9.81
C ASP A 408 -24.46 27.76 10.22
N VAL A 409 -23.31 28.41 9.95
CA VAL A 409 -21.98 27.78 10.13
C VAL A 409 -21.24 28.33 11.35
N PHE A 410 -21.07 29.64 11.49
CA PHE A 410 -20.19 30.20 12.52
C PHE A 410 -20.61 29.85 13.96
N GLY A 411 -21.92 29.79 14.22
CA GLY A 411 -22.46 29.39 15.53
C GLY A 411 -22.38 27.88 15.83
N GLU A 412 -22.15 27.06 14.81
CA GLU A 412 -22.21 25.59 14.85
C GLU A 412 -20.83 24.94 14.63
N MET A 413 -19.74 25.67 14.89
CA MET A 413 -18.39 25.17 14.62
C MET A 413 -17.61 24.93 15.91
N ASN A 414 -17.14 23.69 16.07
CA ASN A 414 -16.28 23.31 17.18
C ASN A 414 -14.84 23.05 16.73
N CYS A 415 -13.89 23.71 17.38
CA CYS A 415 -12.47 23.46 17.21
C CYS A 415 -11.93 22.77 18.47
N VAL A 416 -11.40 21.56 18.33
CA VAL A 416 -10.93 20.73 19.44
C VAL A 416 -9.51 20.21 19.23
N GLU A 417 -8.79 20.09 20.34
CA GLU A 417 -7.47 19.47 20.36
C GLU A 417 -7.60 17.98 20.72
N VAL A 418 -7.15 17.11 19.81
CA VAL A 418 -7.17 15.66 19.99
C VAL A 418 -5.79 15.20 20.47
N ASN A 419 -5.60 15.25 21.79
CA ASN A 419 -4.35 14.89 22.45
C ASN A 419 -4.31 13.45 22.99
N GLY A 420 -3.11 13.00 23.37
CA GLY A 420 -2.82 11.65 23.86
C GLY A 420 -3.58 11.23 25.14
N THR A 421 -4.27 12.14 25.84
CA THR A 421 -4.99 11.81 27.08
C THR A 421 -6.35 11.15 26.81
N PRO A 422 -6.85 10.27 27.70
CA PRO A 422 -8.18 9.66 27.59
C PRO A 422 -9.33 10.67 27.54
N ASP A 423 -9.21 11.80 28.26
CA ASP A 423 -10.25 12.83 28.32
C ASP A 423 -10.46 13.60 27.00
N ALA A 424 -9.51 13.57 26.07
CA ALA A 424 -9.63 14.32 24.81
C ALA A 424 -10.58 13.64 23.78
N GLN A 425 -10.78 12.31 23.85
CA GLN A 425 -11.66 11.57 22.92
C GLN A 425 -13.14 11.62 23.32
N LYS A 426 -13.45 11.79 24.61
CA LYS A 426 -14.81 12.09 25.08
C LYS A 426 -15.33 13.46 24.60
N LYS A 427 -14.48 14.28 23.95
CA LYS A 427 -14.83 15.64 23.51
C LYS A 427 -15.47 15.72 22.12
N VAL A 428 -15.42 14.66 21.30
CA VAL A 428 -16.00 14.68 19.95
C VAL A 428 -17.25 13.81 19.92
N ASP A 429 -18.38 14.43 20.20
CA ASP A 429 -19.69 13.86 19.89
C ASP A 429 -20.12 14.38 18.52
N TRP A 430 -19.96 13.56 17.48
CA TRP A 430 -20.33 13.91 16.10
C TRP A 430 -21.79 14.32 15.92
N ARG A 431 -22.66 14.02 16.91
CA ARG A 431 -24.07 14.43 16.90
C ARG A 431 -24.31 15.79 17.55
N ALA A 432 -23.35 16.30 18.32
CA ALA A 432 -23.52 17.56 19.05
C ALA A 432 -23.52 18.79 18.14
N THR A 433 -22.81 18.74 17.01
CA THR A 433 -22.80 19.84 16.03
C THR A 433 -22.34 19.33 14.64
N PRO A 434 -22.77 19.94 13.52
CA PRO A 434 -22.39 19.50 12.18
C PRO A 434 -20.95 19.85 11.77
N TYR A 435 -20.28 20.83 12.38
CA TYR A 435 -18.98 21.32 11.88
C TYR A 435 -17.85 21.18 12.90
N TRP A 436 -16.82 20.40 12.54
CA TRP A 436 -15.69 20.07 13.44
C TRP A 436 -14.32 20.39 12.84
N ILE A 437 -13.46 21.03 13.62
CA ILE A 437 -12.04 21.19 13.34
C ILE A 437 -11.26 20.41 14.39
N LEU A 438 -10.53 19.38 13.95
CA LEU A 438 -9.68 18.55 14.79
C LEU A 438 -8.23 18.96 14.65
N VAL A 439 -7.55 19.30 15.75
CA VAL A 439 -6.11 19.59 15.76
C VAL A 439 -5.38 18.51 16.57
N GLY A 440 -4.48 17.76 15.95
CA GLY A 440 -3.75 16.70 16.67
C GLY A 440 -2.71 15.94 15.86
N GLY A 441 -1.95 15.08 16.55
CA GLY A 441 -0.85 14.29 15.99
C GLY A 441 -1.15 12.79 16.00
N ALA A 442 -0.29 11.98 16.62
CA ALA A 442 -0.24 10.51 16.49
C ALA A 442 -1.52 9.70 16.84
N LYS A 443 -2.54 10.29 17.48
CA LYS A 443 -3.84 9.63 17.68
C LYS A 443 -4.80 9.78 16.48
N LEU A 444 -4.60 10.78 15.62
CA LEU A 444 -5.27 10.87 14.31
C LEU A 444 -4.62 9.94 13.27
N ASP A 445 -3.41 9.42 13.56
CA ASP A 445 -2.66 8.54 12.65
C ASP A 445 -3.26 7.15 12.47
N ARG A 446 -3.82 6.50 13.51
CA ARG A 446 -4.20 5.07 13.45
C ARG A 446 -5.51 4.80 14.21
N GLY A 447 -6.45 4.08 13.60
CA GLY A 447 -7.68 3.56 14.25
C GLY A 447 -8.78 4.58 14.58
N TYR A 448 -8.57 5.89 14.39
CA TYR A 448 -9.61 6.91 14.60
C TYR A 448 -10.30 7.26 13.26
N THR A 449 -11.63 7.19 13.25
CA THR A 449 -12.43 7.57 12.07
C THR A 449 -12.84 9.04 12.20
N VAL A 450 -12.44 9.87 11.23
CA VAL A 450 -12.82 11.28 11.14
C VAL A 450 -14.03 11.38 10.21
N GLU A 451 -15.23 11.59 10.78
CA GLU A 451 -16.48 11.66 10.01
C GLU A 451 -16.57 12.97 9.23
N GLY A 452 -17.08 12.91 7.99
CA GLY A 452 -17.32 14.11 7.18
C GLY A 452 -16.07 14.88 6.75
N LEU A 453 -14.87 14.30 6.81
CA LEU A 453 -13.62 15.01 6.50
C LEU A 453 -13.59 15.53 5.06
N THR A 454 -13.43 16.84 4.90
CA THR A 454 -13.30 17.51 3.60
C THR A 454 -11.99 18.28 3.46
N THR A 455 -11.47 18.86 4.53
CA THR A 455 -10.21 19.62 4.48
C THR A 455 -9.16 18.98 5.38
N THR A 456 -8.01 18.61 4.81
CA THR A 456 -6.86 18.12 5.56
C THR A 456 -5.70 19.10 5.43
N TYR A 457 -5.10 19.51 6.54
CA TYR A 457 -3.88 20.31 6.58
C TYR A 457 -2.77 19.55 7.31
N MET A 458 -1.78 19.03 6.57
CA MET A 458 -0.76 18.14 7.11
C MET A 458 0.67 18.68 6.85
N PRO A 459 1.16 19.63 7.68
CA PRO A 459 2.52 20.18 7.58
C PRO A 459 3.55 19.24 8.23
N ARG A 460 3.36 17.92 8.12
CA ARG A 460 4.13 16.92 8.85
C ARG A 460 5.13 16.27 7.89
N PRO A 461 6.44 16.35 8.17
CA PRO A 461 7.45 15.74 7.30
C PRO A 461 7.36 14.19 7.32
N LEU A 462 7.90 13.56 6.27
CA LEU A 462 8.04 12.09 6.16
C LEU A 462 8.99 11.51 7.23
N GLY A 463 10.00 12.27 7.63
CA GLY A 463 11.13 11.80 8.44
C GLY A 463 12.23 11.15 7.57
N ASN A 464 13.33 10.72 8.18
CA ASN A 464 14.53 10.32 7.42
C ASN A 464 14.39 9.04 6.58
N THR A 465 13.49 8.11 6.94
CA THR A 465 13.21 6.88 6.17
C THR A 465 11.85 6.31 6.59
N PRO A 466 10.73 6.89 6.13
CA PRO A 466 9.40 6.42 6.50
C PRO A 466 9.17 5.00 6.00
N ALA A 467 8.53 4.18 6.84
CA ALA A 467 7.95 2.94 6.36
C ALA A 467 6.65 3.27 5.62
N ALA A 468 6.40 2.61 4.47
CA ALA A 468 5.24 2.86 3.62
C ALA A 468 3.92 2.76 4.39
N ASP A 469 3.83 1.79 5.31
CA ASP A 469 2.69 1.61 6.21
C ASP A 469 2.35 2.90 6.97
N THR A 470 3.36 3.58 7.48
CA THR A 470 3.21 4.76 8.33
C THR A 470 2.69 5.98 7.56
N LEU A 471 3.00 6.09 6.27
CA LEU A 471 2.45 7.14 5.42
C LEU A 471 0.97 6.87 5.10
N GLN A 472 0.67 5.65 4.65
CA GLN A 472 -0.69 5.23 4.29
C GLN A 472 -1.67 5.44 5.45
N GLN A 473 -1.23 5.17 6.68
CA GLN A 473 -2.07 5.35 7.87
C GLN A 473 -2.49 6.82 8.10
N ARG A 474 -1.71 7.80 7.59
CA ARG A 474 -2.04 9.24 7.69
C ARG A 474 -3.11 9.69 6.68
N ALA A 475 -3.41 8.90 5.65
CA ALA A 475 -4.38 9.23 4.61
C ALA A 475 -5.85 9.13 5.07
N ARG A 476 -6.20 9.89 6.12
CA ARG A 476 -7.57 9.95 6.66
C ARG A 476 -8.58 10.58 5.71
N PHE A 477 -8.08 11.26 4.68
CA PHE A 477 -8.88 11.84 3.60
C PHE A 477 -9.35 10.79 2.57
N PHE A 478 -8.90 9.54 2.65
CA PHE A 478 -9.55 8.44 1.92
C PHE A 478 -10.90 8.06 2.54
N GLY A 479 -11.64 7.17 1.88
CA GLY A 479 -12.92 6.66 2.39
C GLY A 479 -14.11 6.99 1.48
N TYR A 480 -15.32 6.85 2.02
CA TYR A 480 -16.57 7.03 1.27
C TYR A 480 -16.93 8.51 1.10
N LYS A 481 -16.35 9.15 0.08
CA LYS A 481 -16.48 10.61 -0.16
C LYS A 481 -16.96 10.98 -1.55
N ARG A 482 -17.22 10.01 -2.43
CA ARG A 482 -17.61 10.26 -3.83
C ARG A 482 -18.65 11.39 -4.00
N PRO A 483 -19.74 11.47 -3.19
CA PRO A 483 -20.75 12.52 -3.35
C PRO A 483 -20.24 13.95 -3.13
N TYR A 484 -19.12 14.12 -2.41
CA TYR A 484 -18.55 15.42 -2.08
C TYR A 484 -17.04 15.48 -2.38
N LEU A 485 -16.51 14.58 -3.20
CA LEU A 485 -15.07 14.49 -3.49
C LEU A 485 -14.54 15.80 -4.07
N GLY A 486 -15.29 16.41 -4.98
CA GLY A 486 -14.95 17.70 -5.60
C GLY A 486 -14.82 18.86 -4.60
N LEU A 487 -15.38 18.72 -3.39
CA LEU A 487 -15.27 19.70 -2.30
C LEU A 487 -14.07 19.43 -1.37
N CYS A 488 -13.36 18.32 -1.54
CA CYS A 488 -12.25 17.96 -0.67
C CYS A 488 -10.97 18.71 -1.03
N ARG A 489 -10.16 19.08 -0.04
CA ARG A 489 -8.81 19.65 -0.22
C ARG A 489 -7.82 19.06 0.77
N VAL A 490 -6.65 18.67 0.27
CA VAL A 490 -5.56 18.10 1.06
C VAL A 490 -4.31 18.96 0.88
N PHE A 491 -3.90 19.62 1.96
CA PHE A 491 -2.73 20.46 1.99
C PHE A 491 -1.52 19.64 2.42
N LEU A 492 -0.54 19.51 1.52
CA LEU A 492 0.65 18.69 1.67
C LEU A 492 1.90 19.47 1.25
N GLN A 493 3.06 19.14 1.79
CA GLN A 493 4.32 19.56 1.18
C GLN A 493 4.61 18.68 -0.05
N THR A 494 5.38 19.18 -1.02
CA THR A 494 5.71 18.47 -2.27
C THR A 494 6.32 17.09 -2.02
N ASP A 495 7.23 16.96 -1.04
CA ASP A 495 7.86 15.68 -0.71
C ASP A 495 6.84 14.64 -0.20
N ILE A 496 5.81 15.08 0.54
CA ILE A 496 4.73 14.21 1.04
C ILE A 496 3.79 13.80 -0.09
N GLU A 497 3.53 14.72 -1.02
CA GLU A 497 2.70 14.48 -2.18
C GLU A 497 3.33 13.43 -3.10
N ASP A 498 4.60 13.62 -3.47
CA ASP A 498 5.36 12.65 -4.28
C ASP A 498 5.38 11.27 -3.59
N ALA A 499 5.59 11.27 -2.27
CA ALA A 499 5.53 10.09 -1.45
C ALA A 499 4.16 9.38 -1.48
N PHE A 500 3.05 10.11 -1.56
CA PHE A 500 1.74 9.49 -1.72
C PHE A 500 1.53 8.94 -3.13
N VAL A 501 1.98 9.62 -4.16
CA VAL A 501 1.91 9.12 -5.55
C VAL A 501 2.60 7.77 -5.66
N GLU A 502 3.86 7.69 -5.23
CA GLU A 502 4.67 6.46 -5.21
C GLU A 502 4.02 5.35 -4.38
N TYR A 503 3.42 5.73 -3.24
CA TYR A 503 2.69 4.80 -2.40
C TYR A 503 1.48 4.20 -3.11
N VAL A 504 0.69 5.01 -3.83
CA VAL A 504 -0.51 4.55 -4.54
C VAL A 504 -0.13 3.56 -5.64
N GLU A 505 0.93 3.84 -6.39
CA GLU A 505 1.45 2.91 -7.38
C GLU A 505 1.86 1.56 -6.75
N HIS A 506 2.57 1.62 -5.62
CA HIS A 506 2.95 0.43 -4.88
C HIS A 506 1.75 -0.37 -4.35
N GLU A 507 0.72 0.32 -3.83
CA GLU A 507 -0.53 -0.30 -3.36
C GLU A 507 -1.21 -1.09 -4.48
N GLU A 508 -1.36 -0.48 -5.66
CA GLU A 508 -1.96 -1.12 -6.84
C GLU A 508 -1.11 -2.30 -7.33
N PHE A 509 0.22 -2.16 -7.37
CA PHE A 509 1.11 -3.26 -7.75
C PHE A 509 0.94 -4.49 -6.84
N VAL A 510 0.91 -4.28 -5.52
CA VAL A 510 0.74 -5.39 -4.55
C VAL A 510 -0.63 -6.03 -4.71
N ARG A 511 -1.69 -5.24 -4.91
CA ARG A 511 -3.05 -5.75 -5.09
C ARG A 511 -3.16 -6.56 -6.38
N ASP A 512 -2.65 -6.06 -7.49
CA ASP A 512 -2.60 -6.76 -8.77
C ASP A 512 -1.87 -8.10 -8.63
N ALA A 513 -0.74 -8.11 -7.92
CA ALA A 513 0.01 -9.33 -7.67
C ALA A 513 -0.80 -10.34 -6.84
N LEU A 514 -1.56 -9.89 -5.84
CA LEU A 514 -2.45 -10.76 -5.06
C LEU A 514 -3.60 -11.31 -5.91
N VAL A 515 -4.18 -10.51 -6.83
CA VAL A 515 -5.21 -10.98 -7.77
C VAL A 515 -4.64 -12.03 -8.72
N LYS A 516 -3.48 -11.78 -9.34
CA LYS A 516 -2.81 -12.71 -10.28
C LYS A 516 -2.41 -14.03 -9.62
N ASN A 517 -2.15 -14.00 -8.31
CA ASN A 517 -1.81 -15.17 -7.50
C ASN A 517 -3.00 -15.74 -6.72
N ARG A 518 -4.23 -15.23 -6.93
CA ARG A 518 -5.40 -15.64 -6.14
C ARG A 518 -5.58 -17.16 -6.13
N GLY A 519 -5.67 -17.67 -4.92
CA GLY A 519 -5.81 -19.08 -4.52
C GLY A 519 -4.68 -20.04 -4.93
N LYS A 520 -3.60 -19.57 -5.57
CA LYS A 520 -2.34 -20.31 -5.48
C LYS A 520 -1.83 -20.21 -4.03
N PRO A 521 -1.15 -21.24 -3.49
CA PRO A 521 -0.52 -21.13 -2.19
C PRO A 521 0.43 -19.92 -2.19
N LEU A 522 0.23 -18.97 -1.28
CA LEU A 522 1.07 -17.76 -1.22
C LEU A 522 2.55 -18.09 -1.02
N ARG A 523 2.85 -19.23 -0.40
CA ARG A 523 4.22 -19.76 -0.25
C ARG A 523 4.91 -20.08 -1.58
N SER A 524 4.14 -20.30 -2.65
CA SER A 524 4.67 -20.54 -4.00
C SER A 524 4.93 -19.24 -4.78
N TRP A 525 4.45 -18.10 -4.28
CA TRP A 525 4.68 -16.81 -4.90
C TRP A 525 5.99 -16.21 -4.37
N ARG A 526 6.93 -15.92 -5.29
CA ARG A 526 8.14 -15.14 -5.00
C ARG A 526 7.75 -13.69 -4.69
N ARG A 527 8.15 -13.19 -3.51
CA ARG A 527 7.77 -11.88 -2.98
C ARG A 527 8.60 -10.76 -3.59
N ASP A 528 8.47 -10.59 -4.89
CA ASP A 528 9.07 -9.48 -5.63
C ASP A 528 8.12 -8.27 -5.57
N PHE A 529 8.59 -7.16 -5.00
CA PHE A 529 7.86 -5.90 -4.88
C PHE A 529 8.58 -4.81 -5.66
N ILE A 530 7.83 -4.01 -6.39
CA ILE A 530 8.32 -2.70 -6.85
C ILE A 530 8.15 -1.77 -5.67
N LEU A 531 9.24 -1.22 -5.14
CA LEU A 531 9.15 -0.36 -3.97
C LEU A 531 10.18 0.75 -4.10
N ASP A 532 9.65 1.95 -4.33
CA ASP A 532 10.43 3.13 -4.61
C ASP A 532 11.50 3.41 -3.55
N SER A 533 12.52 4.10 -4.02
CA SER A 533 13.72 4.41 -3.29
C SER A 533 13.51 5.11 -1.95
N LEU A 534 12.42 5.87 -1.85
CA LEU A 534 12.04 6.72 -0.72
C LEU A 534 11.55 5.90 0.49
N PHE A 535 11.13 4.66 0.29
CA PHE A 535 10.45 3.88 1.32
C PHE A 535 11.19 2.63 1.77
N ARG A 536 10.83 2.20 2.98
CA ARG A 536 10.98 0.79 3.39
C ARG A 536 9.61 0.13 3.29
N PRO A 537 9.52 -1.15 2.88
CA PRO A 537 8.24 -1.88 2.81
C PRO A 537 7.52 -1.88 4.15
N THR A 538 8.28 -2.04 5.22
CA THR A 538 7.78 -2.11 6.58
C THR A 538 8.95 -1.91 7.56
N ARG A 539 8.70 -2.07 8.86
CA ARG A 539 9.72 -2.03 9.91
C ARG A 539 10.81 -3.09 9.62
N PRO A 540 12.11 -2.72 9.57
CA PRO A 540 13.17 -3.67 9.22
C PRO A 540 13.20 -4.94 10.07
N ASP A 541 12.93 -4.80 11.36
CA ASP A 541 13.02 -5.86 12.36
C ASP A 541 12.06 -7.04 12.13
N ILE A 542 10.97 -6.83 11.37
CA ILE A 542 9.98 -7.88 11.08
C ILE A 542 10.24 -8.61 9.75
N ILE A 543 11.19 -8.14 8.92
CA ILE A 543 11.45 -8.74 7.61
C ILE A 543 12.21 -10.05 7.82
N GLY A 544 11.52 -11.17 7.57
CA GLY A 544 12.05 -12.53 7.75
C GLY A 544 12.71 -13.11 6.51
N ILE A 545 12.25 -12.72 5.31
CA ILE A 545 12.86 -13.18 4.05
C ILE A 545 14.14 -12.40 3.72
N GLY A 546 15.08 -13.04 3.01
CA GLY A 546 16.19 -12.32 2.39
C GLY A 546 15.63 -11.49 1.24
N ALA A 547 15.67 -10.17 1.34
CA ALA A 547 15.29 -9.28 0.25
C ALA A 547 16.47 -8.36 -0.05
N ARG A 548 16.68 -8.08 -1.33
CA ARG A 548 17.68 -7.11 -1.81
C ARG A 548 16.96 -6.03 -2.59
N ARG A 549 17.51 -4.83 -2.49
CA ARG A 549 17.06 -3.70 -3.29
C ARG A 549 17.94 -3.60 -4.53
N ILE A 550 17.32 -3.64 -5.70
CA ILE A 550 18.02 -3.51 -6.98
C ILE A 550 17.46 -2.26 -7.67
N SER A 551 18.33 -1.27 -7.88
CA SER A 551 17.99 -0.08 -8.64
C SER A 551 18.22 -0.33 -10.12
N VAL A 552 17.16 -0.21 -10.92
CA VAL A 552 17.21 -0.15 -12.39
C VAL A 552 17.40 1.31 -12.77
N LYS A 553 18.67 1.75 -12.79
CA LYS A 553 19.07 3.14 -13.06
C LYS A 553 20.48 3.21 -13.60
N ASP A 554 20.79 4.30 -14.29
CA ASP A 554 22.10 4.55 -14.89
C ASP A 554 22.53 3.33 -15.74
N TRP A 555 23.83 3.02 -15.76
CA TRP A 555 24.38 1.92 -16.54
C TRP A 555 24.28 0.56 -15.82
N MET A 556 23.72 -0.42 -16.51
CA MET A 556 23.63 -1.82 -16.10
C MET A 556 24.32 -2.68 -17.15
N VAL A 557 25.39 -3.35 -16.74
CA VAL A 557 26.27 -4.11 -17.63
C VAL A 557 26.58 -5.46 -16.97
N PRO A 558 26.28 -6.59 -17.61
CA PRO A 558 26.69 -7.90 -17.12
C PRO A 558 28.21 -8.09 -17.20
N ASP A 559 28.77 -8.89 -16.31
CA ASP A 559 30.21 -9.17 -16.27
C ASP A 559 30.59 -10.49 -16.98
N ALA A 560 29.65 -11.43 -17.14
CA ALA A 560 29.95 -12.78 -17.62
C ALA A 560 28.81 -13.42 -18.47
N LEU A 561 28.61 -12.94 -19.70
CA LEU A 561 27.63 -13.52 -20.64
C LEU A 561 28.13 -14.72 -21.45
N GLN A 562 29.42 -15.04 -21.36
CA GLN A 562 30.03 -16.20 -22.02
C GLN A 562 29.85 -17.50 -21.24
N ARG A 563 29.26 -17.47 -20.05
CA ARG A 563 29.07 -18.67 -19.22
C ARG A 563 28.06 -19.61 -19.88
N ASP A 564 28.45 -20.88 -20.00
CA ASP A 564 27.75 -21.92 -20.74
C ASP A 564 27.84 -21.72 -22.27
N ASP A 565 28.44 -22.69 -22.95
CA ASP A 565 28.62 -22.62 -24.41
C ASP A 565 27.28 -22.62 -25.16
N GLY A 566 26.26 -23.32 -24.63
CA GLY A 566 24.93 -23.36 -25.23
C GLY A 566 24.21 -22.02 -25.14
N ALA A 567 24.24 -21.38 -23.97
CA ALA A 567 23.68 -20.04 -23.76
C ALA A 567 24.43 -19.01 -24.61
N ARG A 568 25.76 -19.09 -24.67
CA ARG A 568 26.58 -18.23 -25.54
C ARG A 568 26.15 -18.35 -27.00
N GLN A 569 26.02 -19.57 -27.54
CA GLN A 569 25.60 -19.78 -28.92
C GLN A 569 24.19 -19.23 -29.17
N ARG A 570 23.23 -19.51 -28.29
CA ARG A 570 21.85 -18.99 -28.43
C ARG A 570 21.80 -17.46 -28.39
N ASN A 571 22.61 -16.83 -27.54
CA ASN A 571 22.72 -15.36 -27.49
C ASN A 571 23.38 -14.78 -28.75
N GLN A 572 24.30 -15.50 -29.40
CA GLN A 572 24.88 -15.11 -30.70
C GLN A 572 23.84 -15.16 -31.81
N ASP A 573 23.10 -16.27 -31.87
CA ASP A 573 22.03 -16.46 -32.85
C ASP A 573 20.92 -15.42 -32.66
N LEU A 574 20.59 -15.11 -31.39
CA LEU A 574 19.65 -14.05 -31.03
C LEU A 574 20.08 -12.70 -31.59
N LEU A 575 21.32 -12.26 -31.32
CA LEU A 575 21.80 -10.97 -31.80
C LEU A 575 21.86 -10.92 -33.33
N ALA A 576 22.28 -12.00 -33.99
CA ALA A 576 22.29 -12.08 -35.46
C ALA A 576 20.87 -11.98 -36.06
N LYS A 577 19.89 -12.62 -35.43
CA LYS A 577 18.48 -12.49 -35.81
C LYS A 577 17.99 -11.05 -35.66
N LEU A 578 18.25 -10.42 -34.50
CA LEU A 578 17.82 -9.05 -34.21
C LEU A 578 18.51 -8.03 -35.12
N GLU A 579 19.80 -8.19 -35.42
CA GLU A 579 20.53 -7.35 -36.38
C GLU A 579 19.81 -7.29 -37.73
N LYS A 580 19.37 -8.44 -38.25
CA LYS A 580 18.59 -8.52 -39.49
C LYS A 580 17.18 -7.95 -39.34
N GLN A 581 16.47 -8.35 -38.27
CA GLN A 581 15.06 -7.99 -38.06
C GLN A 581 14.91 -6.50 -37.76
N TRP A 582 15.59 -6.01 -36.72
CA TRP A 582 15.56 -4.60 -36.34
C TRP A 582 16.26 -3.71 -37.37
N GLY A 583 17.30 -4.21 -38.05
CA GLY A 583 17.91 -3.50 -39.18
C GLY A 583 16.93 -3.25 -40.33
N ALA A 584 16.02 -4.18 -40.62
CA ALA A 584 15.01 -4.01 -41.65
C ALA A 584 13.83 -3.13 -41.20
N THR A 585 13.42 -3.24 -39.94
CA THR A 585 12.23 -2.54 -39.43
C THR A 585 12.53 -1.13 -38.91
N TYR A 586 13.67 -0.96 -38.23
CA TYR A 586 14.06 0.27 -37.54
C TYR A 586 15.35 0.86 -38.12
N GLY A 587 15.95 0.23 -39.12
CA GLY A 587 17.14 0.73 -39.79
C GLY A 587 16.86 1.35 -41.17
N PRO A 588 17.84 2.09 -41.71
CA PRO A 588 18.94 2.71 -40.97
C PRO A 588 18.44 4.00 -40.28
N GLY A 589 18.76 4.20 -38.99
CA GLY A 589 18.45 5.44 -38.28
C GLY A 589 19.42 6.56 -38.68
N MET A 590 20.65 6.53 -38.15
CA MET A 590 21.78 7.41 -38.54
C MET A 590 23.12 6.93 -37.94
N THR A 591 24.25 7.47 -38.41
CA THR A 591 25.54 7.27 -37.72
C THR A 591 25.67 8.25 -36.55
N THR A 592 26.25 7.83 -35.42
CA THR A 592 26.36 8.73 -34.25
C THR A 592 27.25 9.96 -34.52
N ALA A 593 28.07 9.95 -35.57
CA ALA A 593 28.87 11.11 -35.99
C ALA A 593 28.01 12.27 -36.53
N GLU A 594 26.76 11.98 -36.92
CA GLU A 594 25.80 12.96 -37.43
C GLU A 594 24.99 13.64 -36.30
N LEU A 595 25.06 13.11 -35.07
CA LEU A 595 24.37 13.68 -33.91
C LEU A 595 25.04 14.98 -33.45
N PRO A 596 24.26 16.03 -33.08
CA PRO A 596 24.79 17.32 -32.64
C PRO A 596 25.82 17.22 -31.52
N ASP A 597 25.59 16.33 -30.56
CA ASP A 597 26.43 16.14 -29.38
C ASP A 597 27.79 15.47 -29.68
N PHE A 598 27.94 14.90 -30.88
CA PHE A 598 29.14 14.16 -31.30
C PHE A 598 29.81 14.75 -32.55
N LYS A 599 29.28 15.88 -33.05
CA LYS A 599 29.77 16.55 -34.25
C LYS A 599 31.18 17.12 -34.02
N GLY A 600 32.15 16.65 -34.80
CA GLY A 600 33.54 17.13 -34.75
C GLY A 600 34.47 16.42 -33.76
N VAL A 601 34.01 15.35 -33.08
CA VAL A 601 34.84 14.55 -32.18
C VAL A 601 35.42 13.33 -32.91
N GLN A 602 36.70 13.03 -32.71
CA GLN A 602 37.28 11.76 -33.18
C GLN A 602 36.57 10.58 -32.50
N THR A 603 36.04 9.65 -33.30
CA THR A 603 35.39 8.42 -32.86
C THR A 603 36.23 7.22 -33.31
N ILE A 604 36.30 6.16 -32.48
CA ILE A 604 37.12 4.97 -32.79
C ILE A 604 36.50 4.13 -33.92
N ALA A 605 35.17 4.14 -34.09
CA ALA A 605 34.47 3.34 -35.09
C ALA A 605 33.01 3.81 -35.33
N PRO A 606 32.33 3.37 -36.42
CA PRO A 606 30.95 3.77 -36.68
C PRO A 606 30.00 3.04 -35.71
N THR A 607 29.51 3.78 -34.71
CA THR A 607 28.33 3.34 -33.93
C THR A 607 27.08 3.71 -34.72
N LEU A 608 26.20 2.74 -34.94
CA LEU A 608 24.93 2.93 -35.62
C LEU A 608 23.82 3.11 -34.59
N LEU A 609 23.00 4.13 -34.77
CA LEU A 609 21.79 4.34 -33.99
C LEU A 609 20.60 3.92 -34.86
N LEU A 610 19.80 2.97 -34.39
CA LEU A 610 18.53 2.62 -35.02
C LEU A 610 17.49 3.73 -34.78
N ASN A 611 16.45 3.78 -35.62
CA ASN A 611 15.26 4.53 -35.24
C ASN A 611 14.72 3.98 -33.91
N PRO A 612 14.15 4.83 -33.03
CA PRO A 612 13.76 4.41 -31.69
C PRO A 612 12.85 3.19 -31.71
N VAL A 613 13.23 2.14 -30.95
CA VAL A 613 12.55 0.85 -30.93
C VAL A 613 11.56 0.83 -29.76
N PRO A 614 10.31 0.38 -29.92
CA PRO A 614 9.39 0.27 -28.80
C PRO A 614 9.93 -0.59 -27.66
N LEU A 615 9.76 -0.16 -26.41
CA LEU A 615 10.24 -0.88 -25.23
C LEU A 615 9.65 -2.29 -25.14
N ALA A 616 8.38 -2.47 -25.54
CA ALA A 616 7.74 -3.78 -25.63
C ALA A 616 8.53 -4.76 -26.51
N VAL A 617 8.95 -4.29 -27.69
CA VAL A 617 9.73 -5.08 -28.65
C VAL A 617 11.11 -5.42 -28.08
N VAL A 618 11.80 -4.44 -27.47
CA VAL A 618 13.10 -4.69 -26.81
C VAL A 618 12.98 -5.70 -25.67
N LEU A 619 11.90 -5.64 -24.89
CA LEU A 619 11.66 -6.56 -23.78
C LEU A 619 11.36 -7.99 -24.30
N GLU A 620 10.43 -8.13 -25.24
CA GLU A 620 9.97 -9.41 -25.77
C GLU A 620 10.99 -10.12 -26.65
N GLU A 621 11.63 -9.38 -27.55
CA GLU A 621 12.51 -9.95 -28.57
C GLU A 621 13.96 -10.05 -28.11
N PHE A 622 14.42 -9.24 -27.15
CA PHE A 622 15.79 -9.28 -26.64
C PHE A 622 15.87 -9.77 -25.19
N PHE A 623 15.40 -8.99 -24.21
CA PHE A 623 15.67 -9.30 -22.79
C PHE A 623 15.03 -10.62 -22.32
N LEU A 624 13.82 -10.95 -22.78
CA LEU A 624 13.16 -12.22 -22.44
C LEU A 624 13.79 -13.44 -23.13
N GLN A 625 14.46 -13.24 -24.28
CA GLN A 625 15.13 -14.29 -25.03
C GLN A 625 16.60 -14.50 -24.61
N LEU A 626 17.20 -13.50 -23.96
CA LEU A 626 18.60 -13.53 -23.55
C LEU A 626 18.83 -14.52 -22.40
N GLU A 627 19.77 -15.43 -22.59
CA GLU A 627 20.16 -16.39 -21.56
C GLU A 627 21.36 -15.90 -20.74
N VAL A 628 21.15 -15.73 -19.42
CA VAL A 628 22.18 -15.30 -18.48
C VAL A 628 22.42 -16.42 -17.46
N ARG A 629 23.64 -16.97 -17.46
CA ARG A 629 24.00 -18.16 -16.66
C ARG A 629 24.95 -17.88 -15.49
N ASP A 630 25.50 -16.67 -15.37
CA ASP A 630 26.12 -16.22 -14.13
C ASP A 630 25.04 -15.91 -13.09
N ALA A 631 25.20 -16.38 -11.85
CA ALA A 631 24.20 -16.22 -10.81
C ALA A 631 23.95 -14.76 -10.41
N THR A 632 24.98 -13.90 -10.44
CA THR A 632 24.85 -12.48 -10.11
C THR A 632 24.28 -11.69 -11.27
N ASP A 633 24.76 -11.92 -12.49
CA ASP A 633 24.22 -11.25 -13.68
C ASP A 633 22.76 -11.68 -13.95
N ALA A 634 22.40 -12.94 -13.67
CA ALA A 634 21.01 -13.41 -13.81
C ALA A 634 20.06 -12.72 -12.80
N GLU A 635 20.56 -12.39 -11.61
CA GLU A 635 19.82 -11.61 -10.62
C GLU A 635 19.60 -10.17 -11.12
N GLN A 636 20.65 -9.53 -11.66
CA GLN A 636 20.55 -8.19 -12.26
C GLN A 636 19.65 -8.17 -13.51
N HIS A 637 19.73 -9.20 -14.36
CA HIS A 637 18.88 -9.38 -15.54
C HIS A 637 17.40 -9.52 -15.15
N SER A 638 17.11 -10.28 -14.10
CA SER A 638 15.75 -10.39 -13.56
C SER A 638 15.21 -9.03 -13.09
N ALA A 639 16.07 -8.21 -12.47
CA ALA A 639 15.69 -6.86 -12.06
C ALA A 639 15.43 -5.94 -13.26
N ILE A 640 16.28 -6.01 -14.30
CA ILE A 640 16.06 -5.29 -15.56
C ILE A 640 14.69 -5.65 -16.15
N LEU A 641 14.37 -6.95 -16.26
CA LEU A 641 13.09 -7.42 -16.79
C LEU A 641 11.89 -6.85 -16.02
N ILE A 642 11.93 -6.90 -14.68
CA ILE A 642 10.84 -6.37 -13.84
C ILE A 642 10.73 -4.85 -13.98
N GLY A 643 11.85 -4.12 -13.94
CA GLY A 643 11.86 -2.66 -14.03
C GLY A 643 11.39 -2.16 -15.40
N LEU A 644 11.84 -2.79 -16.48
CA LEU A 644 11.40 -2.43 -17.83
C LEU A 644 9.93 -2.81 -18.08
N ALA A 645 9.47 -3.96 -17.59
CA ALA A 645 8.06 -4.35 -17.69
C ALA A 645 7.15 -3.38 -16.95
N GLU A 646 7.59 -2.86 -15.80
CA GLU A 646 6.85 -1.83 -15.06
C GLU A 646 6.81 -0.50 -15.79
N LEU A 647 7.94 -0.04 -16.34
CA LEU A 647 7.98 1.17 -17.15
C LEU A 647 7.02 1.08 -18.33
N LEU A 648 6.99 -0.07 -19.00
CA LEU A 648 6.06 -0.33 -20.10
C LEU A 648 4.59 -0.36 -19.63
N ARG A 649 4.31 -0.87 -18.42
CA ARG A 649 2.97 -0.85 -17.83
C ARG A 649 2.50 0.59 -17.58
N LYS A 650 3.39 1.45 -17.08
CA LYS A 650 3.12 2.86 -16.79
C LYS A 650 2.93 3.67 -18.07
N GLU A 651 3.83 3.48 -19.04
CA GLU A 651 3.85 4.21 -20.30
C GLU A 651 4.12 3.24 -21.46
N GLY A 652 3.03 2.70 -22.02
CA GLY A 652 3.10 1.70 -23.10
C GLY A 652 3.77 2.19 -24.39
N GLY A 653 3.90 3.50 -24.55
CA GLY A 653 4.51 4.16 -25.71
C GLY A 653 6.03 4.39 -25.60
N LEU A 654 6.69 3.93 -24.54
CA LEU A 654 8.12 4.17 -24.35
C LEU A 654 8.96 3.60 -25.50
N LEU A 655 9.96 4.39 -25.90
CA LEU A 655 10.91 4.04 -26.96
C LEU A 655 12.32 3.92 -26.38
N VAL A 656 13.12 3.06 -26.99
CA VAL A 656 14.48 2.74 -26.62
C VAL A 656 15.42 3.14 -27.75
N ASP A 657 16.48 3.87 -27.40
CA ASP A 657 17.56 4.18 -28.32
C ASP A 657 18.54 3.00 -28.37
N VAL A 658 18.56 2.28 -29.49
CA VAL A 658 19.39 1.09 -29.68
C VAL A 658 20.65 1.44 -30.46
N PHE A 659 21.80 1.30 -29.79
CA PHE A 659 23.12 1.57 -30.33
C PHE A 659 23.82 0.26 -30.69
N LEU A 660 24.16 0.10 -31.96
CA LEU A 660 24.98 -0.99 -32.45
C LEU A 660 26.44 -0.54 -32.44
N ILE A 661 27.17 -0.89 -31.38
CA ILE A 661 28.53 -0.41 -31.16
C ILE A 661 29.46 -1.03 -32.20
N ASN A 662 30.30 -0.20 -32.82
CA ASN A 662 31.26 -0.62 -33.86
C ASN A 662 30.61 -1.40 -35.02
N GLY A 663 29.35 -1.09 -35.35
CA GLY A 663 28.58 -1.82 -36.35
C GLY A 663 28.50 -3.34 -36.09
N LEU A 664 28.54 -3.75 -34.82
CA LEU A 664 28.61 -5.15 -34.37
C LEU A 664 29.83 -5.93 -34.88
N VAL A 665 30.88 -5.26 -35.35
CA VAL A 665 32.18 -5.88 -35.60
C VAL A 665 32.83 -6.20 -34.26
N ALA A 666 33.25 -7.46 -34.08
CA ALA A 666 33.70 -7.96 -32.79
C ALA A 666 34.96 -7.24 -32.27
N GLN A 667 34.89 -6.74 -31.03
CA GLN A 667 36.00 -6.05 -30.37
C GLN A 667 36.68 -6.96 -29.34
N TYR A 668 37.97 -6.77 -29.12
CA TYR A 668 38.71 -7.56 -28.14
C TYR A 668 38.51 -7.03 -26.70
N ARG A 669 38.34 -7.95 -25.73
CA ARG A 669 38.39 -7.68 -24.29
C ARG A 669 39.11 -8.80 -23.55
N THR A 670 39.77 -8.42 -22.45
CA THR A 670 40.32 -9.38 -21.51
C THR A 670 39.32 -9.79 -20.44
N ARG A 671 39.54 -10.97 -19.88
CA ARG A 671 38.93 -11.41 -18.63
C ARG A 671 39.85 -11.12 -17.44
N ASP A 672 39.25 -10.82 -16.30
CA ASP A 672 39.93 -10.56 -15.03
C ASP A 672 39.53 -11.61 -13.98
N ALA A 673 40.37 -11.79 -12.96
CA ALA A 673 40.05 -12.70 -11.87
C ALA A 673 38.81 -12.21 -11.11
N GLY A 674 37.83 -13.08 -10.91
CA GLY A 674 36.57 -12.70 -10.29
C GLY A 674 35.57 -13.86 -10.29
N ARG A 675 34.50 -13.70 -9.50
CA ARG A 675 33.44 -14.72 -9.34
C ARG A 675 33.98 -16.11 -8.93
N GLY A 676 35.10 -16.16 -8.20
CA GLY A 676 35.77 -17.40 -7.78
C GLY A 676 36.69 -18.04 -8.82
N PHE A 677 36.89 -17.41 -9.98
CA PHE A 677 37.74 -17.92 -11.06
C PHE A 677 38.99 -17.04 -11.27
N PRO A 678 40.15 -17.63 -11.64
CA PRO A 678 41.32 -16.86 -12.07
C PRO A 678 41.10 -16.23 -13.45
N ALA A 679 41.85 -15.16 -13.78
CA ALA A 679 41.65 -14.36 -15.00
C ALA A 679 41.69 -15.17 -16.32
N GLY A 680 42.47 -16.25 -16.37
CA GLY A 680 42.57 -17.13 -17.54
C GLY A 680 41.42 -18.12 -17.72
N HIS A 681 40.45 -18.16 -16.80
CA HIS A 681 39.39 -19.15 -16.83
C HIS A 681 38.22 -18.74 -17.75
N PRO A 682 37.60 -19.66 -18.51
CA PRO A 682 36.44 -19.41 -19.37
C PRO A 682 35.30 -18.60 -18.71
N ASN A 683 35.01 -18.92 -17.45
CA ASN A 683 33.92 -18.33 -16.66
C ASN A 683 34.30 -17.07 -15.86
N ALA A 684 35.53 -16.57 -16.03
CA ALA A 684 35.99 -15.35 -15.39
C ALA A 684 35.31 -14.11 -16.01
N PRO A 685 34.95 -13.09 -15.23
CA PRO A 685 34.30 -11.89 -15.75
C PRO A 685 35.20 -11.11 -16.71
N ILE A 686 34.60 -10.28 -17.58
CA ILE A 686 35.36 -9.32 -18.38
C ILE A 686 35.97 -8.23 -17.50
N ASN A 687 37.10 -7.67 -17.94
CA ASN A 687 37.77 -6.57 -17.27
C ASN A 687 36.94 -5.27 -17.36
N GLU A 688 36.63 -4.85 -18.59
CA GLU A 688 35.88 -3.62 -18.84
C GLU A 688 34.97 -3.76 -20.06
N TYR A 689 33.78 -3.18 -19.96
CA TYR A 689 32.86 -3.07 -21.09
C TYR A 689 33.19 -1.82 -21.93
N PHE A 690 33.11 -0.64 -21.32
CA PHE A 690 33.35 0.64 -21.99
C PHE A 690 34.84 0.83 -22.28
N SER A 691 35.20 1.14 -23.52
CA SER A 691 36.60 1.42 -23.86
C SER A 691 37.06 2.76 -23.27
N GLN A 692 38.24 2.78 -22.63
CA GLN A 692 38.89 4.02 -22.20
C GLN A 692 40.08 4.34 -23.11
N SER A 693 39.85 5.17 -24.14
CA SER A 693 40.93 5.68 -24.99
C SER A 693 41.01 7.20 -24.84
N ALA A 694 42.20 7.71 -24.52
CA ALA A 694 42.43 9.14 -24.39
C ALA A 694 42.23 9.84 -25.75
N GLY A 695 41.50 10.97 -25.76
CA GLY A 695 41.28 11.78 -26.96
C GLY A 695 40.15 11.31 -27.89
N VAL A 696 39.39 10.28 -27.51
CA VAL A 696 38.23 9.77 -28.28
C VAL A 696 36.98 9.78 -27.41
N VAL A 697 35.80 9.98 -28.03
CA VAL A 697 34.50 9.71 -27.40
C VAL A 697 34.49 8.32 -26.78
N ASN A 698 34.23 8.25 -25.48
CA ASN A 698 34.06 7.00 -24.75
C ASN A 698 32.73 6.35 -25.14
N ASP A 699 32.70 5.02 -25.30
CA ASP A 699 31.46 4.24 -25.51
C ASP A 699 30.36 4.60 -24.51
N LYS A 700 30.73 4.96 -23.28
CA LYS A 700 29.82 5.36 -22.21
C LYS A 700 29.04 6.64 -22.53
N SER A 701 29.48 7.42 -23.52
CA SER A 701 28.78 8.62 -23.98
C SER A 701 27.61 8.32 -24.89
N TYR A 702 27.52 7.11 -25.49
CA TYR A 702 26.39 6.73 -26.36
C TYR A 702 25.18 6.30 -25.53
N TYR A 703 24.42 7.28 -25.04
CA TYR A 703 23.14 7.09 -24.36
C TYR A 703 22.25 8.32 -24.51
N SER A 704 20.96 8.15 -24.22
CA SER A 704 20.01 9.26 -24.13
C SER A 704 19.79 9.67 -22.67
N THR A 705 19.74 10.98 -22.42
CA THR A 705 19.41 11.53 -21.09
C THR A 705 17.92 11.49 -20.78
N THR A 706 17.07 11.30 -21.80
CA THR A 706 15.61 11.32 -21.69
C THR A 706 14.97 9.98 -22.01
N ARG A 707 15.63 9.11 -22.78
CA ARG A 707 15.15 7.77 -23.16
C ARG A 707 16.07 6.67 -22.67
N ILE A 708 15.52 5.47 -22.55
CA ILE A 708 16.28 4.27 -22.26
C ILE A 708 17.26 4.02 -23.42
N GLY A 709 18.53 3.78 -23.09
CA GLY A 709 19.57 3.46 -24.07
C GLY A 709 19.96 1.98 -23.98
N LEU A 710 20.00 1.26 -25.09
CA LEU A 710 20.50 -0.10 -25.17
C LEU A 710 21.69 -0.17 -26.12
N GLN A 711 22.86 -0.49 -25.61
CA GLN A 711 24.03 -0.81 -26.43
C GLN A 711 24.08 -2.31 -26.68
N LEU A 712 24.27 -2.70 -27.93
CA LEU A 712 24.53 -4.08 -28.34
C LEU A 712 25.93 -4.15 -28.96
N ARG A 713 26.67 -5.22 -28.64
CA ARG A 713 28.02 -5.44 -29.17
C ARG A 713 28.39 -6.92 -29.26
N ARG A 714 29.42 -7.22 -30.07
CA ARG A 714 30.11 -8.50 -30.12
C ARG A 714 31.50 -8.36 -29.52
N LEU A 715 31.90 -9.29 -28.66
CA LEU A 715 33.22 -9.32 -28.04
C LEU A 715 33.99 -10.61 -28.34
N ASN A 716 35.26 -10.48 -28.66
CA ASN A 716 36.24 -11.57 -28.60
C ASN A 716 36.93 -11.49 -27.23
N LEU A 717 36.87 -12.57 -26.46
CA LEU A 717 37.44 -12.61 -25.11
C LEU A 717 38.76 -13.36 -25.16
N GLY A 718 39.76 -12.81 -24.47
CA GLY A 718 41.07 -13.46 -24.30
C GLY A 718 41.62 -13.36 -22.88
N THR A 719 42.86 -13.80 -22.75
CA THR A 719 43.55 -13.95 -21.46
C THR A 719 44.61 -12.89 -21.19
N LYS A 720 45.02 -12.11 -22.21
CA LYS A 720 46.11 -11.13 -22.10
C LYS A 720 45.68 -9.71 -22.49
N ALA A 721 46.05 -8.73 -21.67
CA ALA A 721 45.66 -7.33 -21.85
C ALA A 721 46.13 -6.80 -23.20
N ARG A 722 45.19 -6.22 -23.96
CA ARG A 722 45.45 -5.58 -25.28
C ARG A 722 46.12 -6.49 -26.31
N ASP A 723 45.95 -7.81 -26.20
CA ASP A 723 46.47 -8.79 -27.15
C ASP A 723 45.32 -9.60 -27.78
N PRO A 724 44.76 -9.13 -28.91
CA PRO A 724 43.68 -9.82 -29.62
C PRO A 724 44.01 -11.24 -30.08
N SER A 725 45.30 -11.57 -30.24
CA SER A 725 45.72 -12.92 -30.62
C SER A 725 45.53 -13.94 -29.50
N SER A 726 45.38 -13.47 -28.26
CA SER A 726 45.10 -14.32 -27.09
C SER A 726 43.61 -14.63 -26.91
N ALA A 727 42.75 -14.22 -27.85
CA ALA A 727 41.33 -14.52 -27.81
C ALA A 727 41.08 -16.02 -27.98
N ASP A 728 40.40 -16.62 -27.01
CA ASP A 728 39.99 -18.02 -26.97
C ASP A 728 38.45 -18.18 -27.08
N MET A 729 37.72 -17.06 -27.08
CA MET A 729 36.29 -17.01 -27.35
C MET A 729 35.98 -15.90 -28.35
N HIS A 730 35.09 -16.18 -29.30
CA HIS A 730 34.80 -15.26 -30.39
C HIS A 730 33.32 -14.90 -30.47
N GLY A 731 33.07 -13.64 -30.82
CA GLY A 731 31.73 -13.13 -31.16
C GLY A 731 30.72 -13.20 -30.02
N VAL A 732 31.12 -13.16 -28.76
CA VAL A 732 30.21 -13.21 -27.60
C VAL A 732 29.27 -12.01 -27.65
N THR A 733 27.95 -12.24 -27.64
CA THR A 733 26.94 -11.19 -27.55
C THR A 733 26.99 -10.51 -26.19
N TRP A 734 27.04 -9.18 -26.19
CA TRP A 734 27.01 -8.38 -24.98
C TRP A 734 26.07 -7.19 -25.09
N PHE A 735 25.62 -6.68 -23.94
CA PHE A 735 24.82 -5.48 -23.88
C PHE A 735 25.20 -4.56 -22.71
N ALA A 736 24.81 -3.29 -22.83
CA ALA A 736 24.70 -2.37 -21.70
C ALA A 736 23.39 -1.60 -21.80
N LEU A 737 22.65 -1.57 -20.70
CA LEU A 737 21.41 -0.81 -20.59
C LEU A 737 21.68 0.47 -19.80
N HIS A 738 21.22 1.60 -20.31
CA HIS A 738 21.17 2.87 -19.60
C HIS A 738 19.73 3.26 -19.32
N VAL A 739 19.38 3.43 -18.05
CA VAL A 739 18.06 3.93 -17.64
C VAL A 739 18.21 5.33 -17.05
N PRO A 740 17.67 6.38 -17.69
CA PRO A 740 17.69 7.75 -17.16
C PRO A 740 17.14 7.82 -15.75
N ARG A 741 17.65 8.76 -14.93
CA ARG A 741 17.15 8.95 -13.56
C ARG A 741 15.65 9.21 -13.49
N ALA A 742 15.10 9.94 -14.46
CA ALA A 742 13.65 10.19 -14.55
C ALA A 742 12.81 8.92 -14.77
N LEU A 743 13.43 7.85 -15.28
CA LEU A 743 12.82 6.54 -15.51
C LEU A 743 13.35 5.48 -14.54
N SER A 744 14.07 5.87 -13.48
CA SER A 744 14.64 4.91 -12.55
C SER A 744 13.56 4.16 -11.79
N GLN A 745 13.78 2.87 -11.56
CA GLN A 745 12.89 2.03 -10.77
C GLN A 745 13.70 1.34 -9.67
N ASP A 746 13.23 1.40 -8.43
CA ASP A 746 13.81 0.65 -7.32
C ASP A 746 12.95 -0.59 -7.03
N LEU A 747 13.59 -1.75 -7.07
CA LEU A 747 12.93 -3.04 -6.91
C LEU A 747 13.38 -3.68 -5.60
N HIS A 748 12.43 -4.16 -4.82
CA HIS A 748 12.67 -5.02 -3.67
C HIS A 748 12.42 -6.48 -4.07
N ILE A 749 13.50 -7.19 -4.34
CA ILE A 749 13.47 -8.55 -4.88
C ILE A 749 13.80 -9.55 -3.77
N GLU A 750 13.04 -10.63 -3.68
CA GLU A 750 13.34 -11.75 -2.78
C GLU A 750 14.62 -12.45 -3.29
N GLY A 751 15.64 -12.47 -2.43
CA GLY A 751 16.94 -13.07 -2.72
C GLY A 751 16.82 -14.58 -2.81
N ARG A 752 17.37 -15.16 -3.88
CA ARG A 752 17.47 -16.62 -4.04
C ARG A 752 18.64 -17.12 -3.18
N ARG A 753 18.40 -18.13 -2.36
CA ARG A 753 19.47 -18.97 -1.79
C ARG A 753 19.44 -20.32 -2.47
#